data_AF-A0AAE4LXF6-F1
#
_entry.id   AF-A0AAE4LXF6-F1
#
_cell.length_a   1.000
_cell.length_b   1.000
_cell.length_c   1.000
_cell.angle_alpha   90.00
_cell.angle_beta   90.00
_cell.angle_gamma   90.00
#
_symmetry.space_group_name_H-M   'P 1'
#
loop_
_entity.id
_entity.type
_entity.pdbx_description
1 polymer ?
#
loop_
_entity_poly.entity_id
_entity_poly.type
_entity_poly.pdbx_seq_one_letter_code
_entity_poly.pdbx_strand_id
1 'polypeptide(L)'
;MNSSYEDSERILDDDFSSTVILEGANQAGKTTLIKMLYIESIKRNNYPLLVSWENIKYKKIDTGLQRAYEEQYDNKTYEIYAQYDNSSKILFIDNLSSDKFSNLEIKSVIDKLKSRFGKIVITTSPRYDSLALIGMNQQDLLYARILPLGYKKRGKLIESFYRLTHQNVFIDKQLFLEETKKLFDEVQTILGDKLMPAYPIFIISILQSMNMMQPARIEQTSYGYCYHTLIHYALSVKAKVRNEDIDSCFNYLGELAFYLYKKGDEIQSLSNVELKKFHEEYANQFVSKNFQDMKQILLDSNIIVLDDEEYRFGYEYIYYYLVAQKIAAVVATDFGRNEIKKLCNNLENDKCANILVFITHHSKDSILIEEATLATMLPFEEITPITLDKGKEYYKLLESIVEQLKDNIIPAEIDPIKEREKNWEQQDKIEKNLPAKDEEDLSTLPQEIIMMRQAIRALEIVGQIIKNRKGSLPRTQLIDMVTELYFTAFRTIGFFGKLVTNTQDEIIENLKNDSNEYETKARMKERLNIFIQLYSLRFCLGIFSKVIHSVGLSELKEIFSEVAIKIGTPAAKVLSFSINTCYGRMSYGELQKIYKEMKSNPVVLRILKARVKSYLYNNHVDYKKRQQIAELFNWQVAPSQSNKQLR
;
A
#
# COMPACT_ATOMS: atom_id res chain seq x y z
N MET A 1 24.66 6.54 5.79
CA MET A 1 24.94 5.63 4.66
C MET A 1 23.91 5.95 3.58
N ASN A 2 24.32 6.30 2.36
CA ASN A 2 23.39 6.39 1.23
C ASN A 2 22.85 4.97 0.99
N SER A 3 21.64 4.67 1.47
CA SER A 3 20.96 3.42 1.16
C SER A 3 20.58 3.43 -0.32
N SER A 4 21.47 2.90 -1.16
CA SER A 4 21.17 2.66 -2.57
C SER A 4 20.15 1.53 -2.66
N TYR A 5 18.96 1.84 -3.17
CA TYR A 5 17.95 0.83 -3.51
C TYR A 5 18.40 0.10 -4.77
N GLU A 6 18.76 -1.17 -4.63
CA GLU A 6 19.23 -2.00 -5.74
C GLU A 6 18.22 -3.08 -6.12
N ASP A 7 18.17 -3.45 -7.39
CA ASP A 7 17.45 -4.65 -7.80
C ASP A 7 18.27 -5.88 -7.39
N SER A 8 17.60 -6.89 -6.81
CA SER A 8 18.25 -8.11 -6.34
C SER A 8 18.91 -8.91 -7.47
N GLU A 9 18.52 -8.70 -8.73
CA GLU A 9 19.20 -9.29 -9.89
C GLU A 9 20.69 -8.92 -9.96
N ARG A 10 21.08 -7.74 -9.43
CA ARG A 10 22.47 -7.29 -9.38
C ARG A 10 23.35 -8.06 -8.41
N ILE A 11 22.77 -8.84 -7.50
CA ILE A 11 23.53 -9.62 -6.50
C ILE A 11 24.53 -10.56 -7.17
N LEU A 12 24.25 -11.02 -8.40
CA LEU A 12 25.13 -11.91 -9.16
C LEU A 12 26.14 -11.17 -10.05
N ASP A 13 26.13 -9.85 -10.08
CA ASP A 13 27.05 -9.07 -10.92
C ASP A 13 28.46 -9.04 -10.31
N ASP A 14 29.48 -8.93 -11.16
CA ASP A 14 30.90 -9.01 -10.76
C ASP A 14 31.35 -7.81 -9.93
N ASP A 15 30.69 -6.65 -10.10
CA ASP A 15 30.93 -5.44 -9.32
C ASP A 15 30.23 -5.46 -7.94
N PHE A 16 29.39 -6.47 -7.69
CA PHE A 16 28.69 -6.65 -6.42
C PHE A 16 29.53 -7.47 -5.44
N SER A 17 29.45 -7.14 -4.15
CA SER A 17 30.25 -7.75 -3.08
C SER A 17 30.26 -9.30 -3.12
N SER A 18 31.44 -9.88 -2.88
CA SER A 18 31.65 -11.33 -2.86
C SER A 18 30.90 -12.03 -1.73
N THR A 19 30.62 -11.32 -0.62
CA THR A 19 29.76 -11.84 0.45
C THR A 19 28.58 -10.91 0.69
N VAL A 20 27.36 -11.45 0.61
CA VAL A 20 26.13 -10.68 0.76
C VAL A 20 25.28 -11.31 1.85
N ILE A 21 24.92 -10.52 2.87
CA ILE A 21 23.94 -10.90 3.89
C ILE A 21 22.63 -10.20 3.56
N LEU A 22 21.60 -11.01 3.26
CA LEU A 22 20.25 -10.60 2.97
C LEU A 22 19.38 -10.75 4.22
N GLU A 23 19.19 -9.65 4.91
CA GLU A 23 18.22 -9.54 5.97
C GLU A 23 16.81 -9.37 5.39
N GLY A 24 15.80 -9.99 5.99
CA GLY A 24 14.42 -9.67 5.63
C GLY A 24 13.44 -10.16 6.68
N ALA A 25 12.28 -9.51 6.74
CA ALA A 25 11.20 -9.92 7.62
C ALA A 25 10.80 -11.39 7.41
N ASN A 26 10.06 -11.93 8.39
CA ASN A 26 9.32 -13.17 8.16
C ASN A 26 8.47 -12.99 6.89
N GLN A 27 8.39 -14.03 6.06
CA GLN A 27 7.63 -14.00 4.80
C GLN A 27 8.08 -13.00 3.72
N ALA A 28 9.23 -12.33 3.87
CA ALA A 28 9.75 -11.40 2.86
C ALA A 28 10.16 -12.07 1.52
N GLY A 29 10.21 -13.41 1.45
CA GLY A 29 10.60 -14.15 0.26
C GLY A 29 12.09 -14.49 0.18
N LYS A 30 12.82 -14.46 1.30
CA LYS A 30 14.26 -14.79 1.41
C LYS A 30 14.64 -16.10 0.68
N THR A 31 14.02 -17.21 1.06
CA THR A 31 14.24 -18.53 0.45
C THR A 31 13.90 -18.57 -1.04
N THR A 32 12.83 -17.89 -1.45
CA THR A 32 12.45 -17.82 -2.87
C THR A 32 13.48 -17.02 -3.67
N LEU A 33 13.97 -15.91 -3.12
CA LEU A 33 14.97 -15.07 -3.76
C LEU A 33 16.27 -15.84 -4.01
N ILE A 34 16.82 -16.53 -2.99
CA ILE A 34 18.05 -17.31 -3.20
C ILE A 34 17.87 -18.46 -4.19
N LYS A 35 16.68 -19.08 -4.25
CA LYS A 35 16.36 -20.10 -5.27
C LYS A 35 16.32 -19.51 -6.67
N MET A 36 15.80 -18.29 -6.83
CA MET A 36 15.84 -17.59 -8.11
C MET A 36 17.26 -17.19 -8.50
N LEU A 37 18.07 -16.70 -7.56
CA LEU A 37 19.48 -16.39 -7.79
C LEU A 37 20.29 -17.65 -8.11
N TYR A 38 19.98 -18.78 -7.47
CA TYR A 38 20.55 -20.08 -7.80
C TYR A 38 20.28 -20.43 -9.27
N ILE A 39 19.02 -20.40 -9.71
CA ILE A 39 18.65 -20.68 -11.11
C ILE A 39 19.34 -19.71 -12.08
N GLU A 40 19.37 -18.42 -11.74
CA GLU A 40 20.00 -17.42 -12.59
C GLU A 40 21.52 -17.58 -12.69
N SER A 41 22.17 -17.99 -11.60
CA SER A 41 23.61 -18.28 -11.62
C SER A 41 23.98 -19.45 -12.53
N ILE A 42 23.11 -20.47 -12.64
CA ILE A 42 23.29 -21.58 -13.60
C ILE A 42 23.25 -21.04 -15.03
N LYS A 43 22.32 -20.14 -15.35
CA LYS A 43 22.24 -19.52 -16.68
C LYS A 43 23.47 -18.67 -17.01
N ARG A 44 24.14 -18.13 -15.98
CA ARG A 44 25.43 -17.42 -16.07
C ARG A 44 26.64 -18.37 -16.08
N ASN A 45 26.43 -19.68 -16.24
CA ASN A 45 27.48 -20.73 -16.25
C ASN A 45 28.29 -20.85 -14.94
N ASN A 46 27.69 -20.50 -13.79
CA ASN A 46 28.27 -20.75 -12.48
C ASN A 46 27.78 -22.07 -11.88
N TYR A 47 28.49 -22.56 -10.87
CA TYR A 47 28.18 -23.77 -10.12
C TYR A 47 27.68 -23.42 -8.71
N PRO A 48 26.38 -23.18 -8.52
CA PRO A 48 25.83 -22.80 -7.23
C PRO A 48 25.59 -24.00 -6.30
N LEU A 49 25.70 -23.79 -5.00
CA LEU A 49 25.32 -24.77 -3.98
C LEU A 49 24.41 -24.10 -2.96
N LEU A 50 23.23 -24.66 -2.72
CA LEU A 50 22.30 -24.17 -1.70
C LEU A 50 22.39 -25.03 -0.44
N VAL A 51 22.50 -24.43 0.74
CA VAL A 51 22.58 -25.17 1.99
C VAL A 51 21.85 -24.43 3.11
N SER A 52 21.18 -25.16 4.00
CA SER A 52 20.63 -24.58 5.23
C SER A 52 21.75 -24.34 6.24
N TRP A 53 21.73 -23.21 6.93
CA TRP A 53 22.71 -22.88 7.98
C TRP A 53 22.88 -24.01 9.02
N GLU A 54 21.79 -24.66 9.41
CA GLU A 54 21.81 -25.76 10.37
C GLU A 54 22.67 -26.94 9.86
N ASN A 55 22.61 -27.26 8.56
CA ASN A 55 23.35 -28.38 7.99
C ASN A 55 24.87 -28.15 7.92
N ILE A 56 25.34 -26.89 7.81
CA ILE A 56 26.77 -26.57 7.75
C ILE A 56 27.42 -26.73 9.12
N LYS A 57 26.75 -26.27 10.18
CA LYS A 57 27.36 -26.19 11.51
C LYS A 57 27.19 -27.46 12.34
N TYR A 58 26.04 -28.15 12.28
CA TYR A 58 25.83 -29.37 13.07
C TYR A 58 26.61 -30.59 12.57
N LYS A 59 26.88 -30.69 11.26
CA LYS A 59 27.53 -31.88 10.67
C LYS A 59 29.02 -31.72 10.39
N LYS A 60 29.63 -30.57 10.73
CA LYS A 60 30.92 -30.06 10.18
C LYS A 60 30.76 -29.57 8.74
N ILE A 61 31.44 -28.48 8.39
CA ILE A 61 31.30 -27.76 7.11
C ILE A 61 31.37 -28.71 5.91
N ASP A 62 32.38 -29.59 5.85
CA ASP A 62 32.60 -30.47 4.69
C ASP A 62 31.44 -31.44 4.45
N THR A 63 30.92 -32.08 5.49
CA THR A 63 29.82 -33.04 5.33
C THR A 63 28.51 -32.32 4.98
N GLY A 64 28.31 -31.10 5.51
CA GLY A 64 27.16 -30.26 5.18
C GLY A 64 27.15 -29.87 3.71
N LEU A 65 28.31 -29.47 3.18
CA LEU A 65 28.48 -29.13 1.76
C LEU A 65 28.38 -30.36 0.86
N GLN A 66 29.00 -31.47 1.24
CA GLN A 66 28.92 -32.73 0.50
C GLN A 66 27.48 -33.22 0.38
N ARG A 67 26.75 -33.27 1.50
CA ARG A 67 25.34 -33.67 1.50
C ARG A 67 24.49 -32.73 0.64
N ALA A 68 24.69 -31.42 0.76
CA ALA A 68 23.97 -30.45 -0.04
C ALA A 68 24.24 -30.66 -1.55
N TYR A 69 25.47 -31.02 -1.90
CA TYR A 69 25.87 -31.28 -3.29
C TYR A 69 25.20 -32.54 -3.83
N GLU A 70 25.26 -33.64 -3.09
CA GLU A 70 24.63 -34.92 -3.43
C GLU A 70 23.10 -34.81 -3.56
N GLU A 71 22.46 -33.90 -2.80
CA GLU A 71 21.02 -33.63 -2.91
C GLU A 71 20.64 -32.76 -4.14
N GLN A 72 21.61 -32.07 -4.78
CA GLN A 72 21.35 -31.08 -5.84
C GLN A 72 21.94 -31.41 -7.21
N TYR A 73 22.99 -32.23 -7.27
CA TYR A 73 23.74 -32.52 -8.50
C TYR A 73 23.75 -34.02 -8.80
N ASP A 74 23.43 -34.36 -10.05
CA ASP A 74 23.52 -35.74 -10.55
C ASP A 74 24.95 -36.11 -10.98
N ASN A 75 25.30 -37.40 -10.85
CA ASN A 75 26.39 -38.08 -11.56
C ASN A 75 27.85 -37.62 -11.29
N LYS A 76 28.14 -36.90 -10.20
CA LYS A 76 29.51 -36.51 -9.81
C LYS A 76 29.72 -36.61 -8.30
N THR A 77 30.97 -36.79 -7.86
CA THR A 77 31.33 -36.75 -6.43
C THR A 77 31.67 -35.33 -5.99
N TYR A 78 31.47 -35.04 -4.71
CA TYR A 78 31.78 -33.74 -4.13
C TYR A 78 33.26 -33.36 -4.27
N GLU A 79 34.20 -34.32 -4.31
CA GLU A 79 35.62 -34.00 -4.49
C GLU A 79 35.92 -33.38 -5.86
N ILE A 80 35.23 -33.84 -6.92
CA ILE A 80 35.36 -33.27 -8.26
C ILE A 80 34.83 -31.83 -8.25
N TYR A 81 33.68 -31.63 -7.60
CA TYR A 81 33.11 -30.28 -7.44
C TYR A 81 34.03 -29.34 -6.66
N ALA A 82 34.63 -29.82 -5.57
CA ALA A 82 35.52 -29.04 -4.74
C ALA A 82 36.75 -28.53 -5.50
N GLN A 83 37.20 -29.25 -6.53
CA GLN A 83 38.34 -28.89 -7.39
C GLN A 83 38.03 -27.85 -8.47
N TYR A 84 36.75 -27.54 -8.76
CA TYR A 84 36.44 -26.45 -9.67
C TYR A 84 36.98 -25.12 -9.15
N ASP A 85 37.26 -24.22 -10.09
CA ASP A 85 37.76 -22.89 -9.76
C ASP A 85 36.78 -22.15 -8.83
N ASN A 86 37.33 -21.52 -7.79
CA ASN A 86 36.53 -20.86 -6.77
C ASN A 86 35.68 -19.72 -7.36
N SER A 87 36.19 -18.98 -8.35
CA SER A 87 35.46 -17.87 -8.96
C SER A 87 34.14 -18.31 -9.63
N SER A 88 34.09 -19.57 -10.09
CA SER A 88 32.89 -20.17 -10.72
C SER A 88 31.90 -20.76 -9.72
N LYS A 89 32.24 -20.86 -8.42
CA LYS A 89 31.39 -21.47 -7.39
C LYS A 89 30.69 -20.42 -6.55
N ILE A 90 29.37 -20.57 -6.38
CA ILE A 90 28.54 -19.68 -5.56
C ILE A 90 27.89 -20.48 -4.44
N LEU A 91 27.96 -19.98 -3.20
CA LEU A 91 27.28 -20.61 -2.06
C LEU A 91 26.07 -19.78 -1.64
N PHE A 92 24.92 -20.41 -1.58
CA PHE A 92 23.71 -19.85 -0.98
C PHE A 92 23.47 -20.52 0.37
N ILE A 93 23.40 -19.73 1.43
CA ILE A 93 23.13 -20.17 2.80
C ILE A 93 21.75 -19.66 3.21
N ASP A 94 20.81 -20.57 3.46
CA ASP A 94 19.47 -20.19 3.90
C ASP A 94 19.32 -20.24 5.43
N ASN A 95 18.60 -19.24 5.96
CA ASN A 95 18.09 -19.13 7.32
C ASN A 95 19.19 -19.19 8.40
N LEU A 96 20.12 -18.22 8.37
CA LEU A 96 21.03 -17.97 9.48
C LEU A 96 20.23 -17.57 10.73
N SER A 97 20.36 -18.36 11.80
CA SER A 97 19.80 -18.06 13.14
C SER A 97 20.90 -18.12 14.20
N SER A 98 20.87 -17.15 15.13
CA SER A 98 21.76 -17.01 16.30
C SER A 98 21.25 -17.71 17.54
N ASP A 99 20.04 -18.27 17.55
CA ASP A 99 19.35 -18.70 18.79
C ASP A 99 20.14 -19.77 19.58
N LYS A 100 21.20 -20.31 18.97
CA LYS A 100 22.09 -21.33 19.53
C LYS A 100 23.59 -21.03 19.38
N PHE A 101 24.00 -19.87 18.85
CA PHE A 101 25.38 -19.65 18.38
C PHE A 101 25.92 -18.23 18.59
N SER A 102 27.22 -18.13 18.88
CA SER A 102 27.88 -16.83 19.05
C SER A 102 28.32 -16.22 17.71
N ASN A 103 28.35 -14.89 17.68
CA ASN A 103 28.81 -14.07 16.57
C ASN A 103 30.23 -14.46 16.06
N LEU A 104 31.14 -14.79 16.96
CA LEU A 104 32.51 -15.21 16.62
C LEU A 104 32.55 -16.55 15.86
N GLU A 105 31.68 -17.48 16.21
CA GLU A 105 31.62 -18.78 15.54
C GLU A 105 31.07 -18.63 14.11
N ILE A 106 30.10 -17.76 13.90
CA ILE A 106 29.53 -17.48 12.58
C ILE A 106 30.60 -16.88 11.67
N LYS A 107 31.36 -15.91 12.18
CA LYS A 107 32.50 -15.32 11.46
C LYS A 107 33.50 -16.40 11.03
N SER A 108 33.92 -17.26 11.95
CA SER A 108 34.88 -18.34 11.67
C SER A 108 34.41 -19.29 10.56
N VAL A 109 33.12 -19.61 10.52
CA VAL A 109 32.54 -20.45 9.46
C VAL A 109 32.54 -19.72 8.12
N ILE A 110 32.10 -18.46 8.08
CA ILE A 110 32.07 -17.65 6.84
C ILE A 110 33.49 -17.49 6.26
N ASP A 111 34.49 -17.22 7.10
CA ASP A 111 35.89 -17.05 6.66
C ASP A 111 36.43 -18.34 6.02
N LYS A 112 36.08 -19.52 6.56
CA LYS A 112 36.45 -20.80 5.94
C LYS A 112 35.76 -21.00 4.58
N LEU A 113 34.52 -20.56 4.43
CA LEU A 113 33.77 -20.69 3.19
C LEU A 113 34.29 -19.75 2.09
N LYS A 114 34.75 -18.54 2.43
CA LYS A 114 35.36 -17.59 1.48
C LYS A 114 36.56 -18.18 0.72
N SER A 115 37.29 -19.11 1.34
CA SER A 115 38.41 -19.80 0.68
C SER A 115 37.99 -20.84 -0.38
N ARG A 116 36.68 -21.12 -0.53
CA ARG A 116 36.13 -22.21 -1.36
C ARG A 116 35.11 -21.74 -2.39
N PHE A 117 34.62 -20.51 -2.29
CA PHE A 117 33.55 -19.96 -3.12
C PHE A 117 33.89 -18.50 -3.47
N GLY A 118 33.72 -18.14 -4.74
CA GLY A 118 33.92 -16.77 -5.23
C GLY A 118 32.80 -15.83 -4.80
N LYS A 119 31.60 -16.37 -4.54
CA LYS A 119 30.48 -15.60 -4.01
C LYS A 119 29.69 -16.38 -2.95
N ILE A 120 29.27 -15.70 -1.89
CA ILE A 120 28.47 -16.24 -0.80
C ILE A 120 27.28 -15.33 -0.54
N VAL A 121 26.07 -15.87 -0.60
CA VAL A 121 24.83 -15.15 -0.30
C VAL A 121 24.13 -15.83 0.87
N ILE A 122 23.88 -15.09 1.94
CA ILE A 122 23.37 -15.60 3.22
C ILE A 122 22.04 -14.91 3.53
N THR A 123 20.99 -15.66 3.88
CA THR A 123 19.74 -15.05 4.35
C THR A 123 19.65 -15.07 5.87
N THR A 124 19.11 -14.02 6.47
CA THR A 124 18.91 -13.91 7.92
C THR A 124 17.61 -13.20 8.27
N SER A 125 17.13 -13.40 9.49
CA SER A 125 15.98 -12.67 10.05
C SER A 125 16.40 -11.29 10.59
N PRO A 126 15.45 -10.35 10.80
CA PRO A 126 15.76 -8.94 11.10
C PRO A 126 16.46 -8.68 12.44
N ARG A 127 16.61 -9.69 13.28
CA ARG A 127 17.18 -9.58 14.63
C ARG A 127 18.71 -9.58 14.62
N TYR A 128 19.31 -9.53 13.43
CA TYR A 128 20.73 -9.77 13.22
C TYR A 128 21.50 -8.48 12.86
N ASP A 129 21.16 -7.36 13.50
CA ASP A 129 21.95 -6.11 13.45
C ASP A 129 23.38 -6.29 14.02
N SER A 130 23.61 -7.33 14.84
CA SER A 130 24.90 -7.57 15.48
C SER A 130 26.00 -8.16 14.58
N LEU A 131 25.71 -8.62 13.35
CA LEU A 131 26.76 -9.01 12.38
C LEU A 131 27.48 -7.80 11.81
N ALA A 132 26.82 -6.64 11.72
CA ALA A 132 27.44 -5.40 11.28
C ALA A 132 28.51 -4.91 12.26
N LEU A 133 28.44 -5.31 13.54
CA LEU A 133 29.40 -4.97 14.60
C LEU A 133 30.61 -5.91 14.64
N ILE A 134 30.55 -7.07 13.96
CA ILE A 134 31.69 -7.96 13.86
C ILE A 134 32.56 -7.47 12.71
N GLY A 135 33.65 -6.76 13.03
CA GLY A 135 34.63 -6.29 12.06
C GLY A 135 35.11 -7.38 11.10
N MET A 136 34.42 -7.51 9.97
CA MET A 136 34.91 -8.07 8.72
C MET A 136 35.48 -6.89 7.94
N ASN A 137 36.68 -7.01 7.40
CA ASN A 137 37.29 -5.98 6.56
C ASN A 137 36.24 -5.49 5.54
N GLN A 138 35.84 -4.22 5.64
CA GLN A 138 34.61 -3.66 5.05
C GLN A 138 34.52 -3.69 3.50
N GLN A 139 35.52 -4.24 2.79
CA GLN A 139 35.56 -4.22 1.32
C GLN A 139 34.81 -5.38 0.65
N ASP A 140 34.64 -6.53 1.33
CA ASP A 140 34.10 -7.76 0.72
C ASP A 140 32.77 -8.25 1.32
N LEU A 141 32.13 -7.47 2.19
CA LEU A 141 30.85 -7.82 2.81
C LEU A 141 29.83 -6.71 2.58
N LEU A 142 28.70 -7.07 1.97
CA LEU A 142 27.54 -6.20 1.87
C LEU A 142 26.40 -6.72 2.73
N TYR A 143 25.84 -5.84 3.54
CA TYR A 143 24.59 -6.07 4.24
C TYR A 143 23.45 -5.39 3.47
N ALA A 144 22.40 -6.14 3.14
CA ALA A 144 21.24 -5.63 2.44
C ALA A 144 19.94 -6.13 3.08
N ARG A 145 18.93 -5.25 3.10
CA ARG A 145 17.59 -5.56 3.61
C ARG A 145 16.63 -5.77 2.44
N ILE A 146 15.91 -6.89 2.44
CA ILE A 146 14.81 -7.15 1.53
C ILE A 146 13.62 -6.29 1.94
N LEU A 147 13.21 -5.41 1.03
CA LEU A 147 12.09 -4.52 1.23
C LEU A 147 10.80 -5.12 0.62
N PRO A 148 9.61 -4.68 1.08
CA PRO A 148 8.36 -4.96 0.40
C PRO A 148 8.40 -4.55 -1.07
N LEU A 149 7.60 -5.21 -1.92
CA LEU A 149 7.54 -4.86 -3.34
C LEU A 149 7.03 -3.42 -3.49
N GLY A 150 7.69 -2.62 -4.33
CA GLY A 150 7.14 -1.34 -4.80
C GLY A 150 5.99 -1.56 -5.80
N TYR A 151 5.28 -0.48 -6.15
CA TYR A 151 4.20 -0.43 -7.12
C TYR A 151 4.56 -1.15 -8.43
N LYS A 152 5.76 -0.96 -8.97
CA LYS A 152 6.14 -1.61 -10.24
C LYS A 152 6.20 -3.13 -10.09
N LYS A 153 6.86 -3.63 -9.04
CA LYS A 153 7.00 -5.08 -8.81
C LYS A 153 5.66 -5.71 -8.39
N ARG A 154 4.82 -5.00 -7.63
CA ARG A 154 3.42 -5.39 -7.34
C ARG A 154 2.62 -5.56 -8.64
N GLY A 155 2.67 -4.55 -9.51
CA GLY A 155 1.98 -4.56 -10.81
C GLY A 155 2.40 -5.75 -11.68
N LYS A 156 3.71 -5.97 -11.83
CA LYS A 156 4.23 -7.13 -12.58
C LYS A 156 3.81 -8.46 -11.99
N LEU A 157 3.77 -8.60 -10.66
CA LEU A 157 3.31 -9.81 -10.00
C LEU A 157 1.83 -10.08 -10.29
N ILE A 158 0.98 -9.06 -10.22
CA ILE A 158 -0.47 -9.15 -10.50
C ILE A 158 -0.73 -9.46 -11.98
N GLU A 159 -0.01 -8.81 -12.90
CA GLU A 159 -0.10 -9.10 -14.33
C GLU A 159 0.34 -10.54 -14.66
N SER A 160 1.41 -11.02 -14.01
CA SER A 160 1.88 -12.40 -14.16
C SER A 160 0.84 -13.39 -13.62
N PHE A 161 0.28 -13.11 -12.45
CA PHE A 161 -0.80 -13.92 -11.88
C PHE A 161 -2.01 -14.00 -12.81
N TYR A 162 -2.46 -12.86 -13.34
CA TYR A 162 -3.60 -12.81 -14.27
C TYR A 162 -3.35 -13.64 -15.53
N ARG A 163 -2.16 -13.56 -16.12
CA ARG A 163 -1.79 -14.37 -17.29
C ARG A 163 -1.76 -15.86 -16.97
N LEU A 164 -1.26 -16.23 -15.79
CA LEU A 164 -1.21 -17.63 -15.35
C LEU A 164 -2.60 -18.22 -15.10
N THR A 165 -3.56 -17.44 -14.64
CA THR A 165 -4.94 -17.91 -14.44
C THR A 165 -5.79 -17.91 -15.72
N HIS A 166 -5.31 -17.30 -16.81
CA HIS A 166 -6.03 -17.16 -18.09
C HIS A 166 -5.23 -17.67 -19.30
N GLN A 167 -4.44 -18.75 -19.14
CA GLN A 167 -3.47 -19.23 -20.14
C GLN A 167 -4.02 -19.59 -21.53
N ASN A 168 -5.34 -19.72 -21.71
CA ASN A 168 -5.98 -20.25 -22.93
C ASN A 168 -7.01 -19.30 -23.57
N VAL A 169 -7.02 -18.02 -23.21
CA VAL A 169 -7.99 -17.04 -23.73
C VAL A 169 -7.25 -15.96 -24.50
N PHE A 170 -7.75 -15.56 -25.68
CA PHE A 170 -7.28 -14.33 -26.32
C PHE A 170 -7.69 -13.15 -25.42
N ILE A 171 -6.71 -12.48 -24.81
CA ILE A 171 -6.98 -11.37 -23.92
C ILE A 171 -6.96 -10.08 -24.74
N ASP A 172 -8.12 -9.45 -24.91
CA ASP A 172 -8.20 -8.10 -25.45
C ASP A 172 -7.32 -7.14 -24.63
N LYS A 173 -6.54 -6.28 -25.30
CA LYS A 173 -5.56 -5.42 -24.62
C LYS A 173 -6.21 -4.44 -23.65
N GLN A 174 -7.37 -3.89 -24.00
CA GLN A 174 -8.08 -2.96 -23.12
C GLN A 174 -8.71 -3.69 -21.94
N LEU A 175 -9.27 -4.88 -22.17
CA LEU A 175 -9.77 -5.73 -21.09
C LEU A 175 -8.65 -6.14 -20.12
N PHE A 176 -7.48 -6.53 -20.62
CA PHE A 176 -6.30 -6.82 -19.80
C PHE A 176 -5.96 -5.64 -18.89
N LEU A 177 -5.93 -4.42 -19.43
CA LEU A 177 -5.66 -3.20 -18.68
C LEU A 177 -6.72 -2.93 -17.61
N GLU A 178 -8.00 -3.14 -17.93
CA GLU A 178 -9.14 -2.93 -17.02
C GLU A 178 -9.09 -3.93 -15.85
N GLU A 179 -8.93 -5.23 -16.13
CA GLU A 179 -8.92 -6.29 -15.12
C GLU A 179 -7.68 -6.25 -14.21
N THR A 180 -6.49 -6.05 -14.79
CA THR A 180 -5.26 -5.96 -13.99
C THR A 180 -5.24 -4.71 -13.11
N LYS A 181 -5.82 -3.60 -13.57
CA LYS A 181 -6.00 -2.40 -12.74
C LYS A 181 -6.96 -2.69 -11.59
N LYS A 182 -8.08 -3.37 -11.86
CA LYS A 182 -9.05 -3.74 -10.82
C LYS A 182 -8.41 -4.61 -9.74
N LEU A 183 -7.68 -5.66 -10.14
CA LEU A 183 -6.94 -6.51 -9.20
C LEU A 183 -5.87 -5.72 -8.42
N PHE A 184 -5.17 -4.79 -9.08
CA PHE A 184 -4.22 -3.91 -8.41
C PHE A 184 -4.87 -3.04 -7.34
N ASP A 185 -5.99 -2.39 -7.68
CA ASP A 185 -6.73 -1.51 -6.76
C ASP A 185 -7.33 -2.31 -5.58
N GLU A 186 -7.82 -3.54 -5.82
CA GLU A 186 -8.34 -4.45 -4.79
C GLU A 186 -7.23 -4.93 -3.85
N VAL A 187 -6.08 -5.37 -4.39
CA VAL A 187 -4.91 -5.74 -3.59
C VAL A 187 -4.41 -4.54 -2.78
N GLN A 188 -4.30 -3.36 -3.38
CA GLN A 188 -3.85 -2.16 -2.69
C GLN A 188 -4.82 -1.73 -1.58
N THR A 189 -6.13 -1.95 -1.78
CA THR A 189 -7.15 -1.71 -0.76
C THR A 189 -6.93 -2.59 0.47
N ILE A 190 -6.67 -3.90 0.27
CA ILE A 190 -6.47 -4.84 1.38
C ILE A 190 -5.11 -4.64 2.06
N LEU A 191 -4.05 -4.34 1.30
CA LEU A 191 -2.76 -4.01 1.89
C LEU A 191 -2.83 -2.75 2.78
N GLY A 192 -3.81 -1.89 2.53
CA GLY A 192 -4.00 -0.63 3.23
C GLY A 192 -2.84 0.34 3.01
N ASP A 193 -2.89 1.48 3.70
CA ASP A 193 -1.79 2.45 3.71
C ASP A 193 -0.63 1.95 4.61
N LYS A 194 0.15 1.01 4.08
CA LYS A 194 1.26 0.29 4.75
C LYS A 194 0.84 -0.56 5.96
N LEU A 195 -0.45 -0.84 6.11
CA LEU A 195 -0.99 -1.69 7.16
C LEU A 195 -0.46 -3.13 7.07
N MET A 196 -0.33 -3.62 5.84
CA MET A 196 0.34 -4.87 5.52
C MET A 196 1.53 -4.62 4.61
N PRO A 197 2.68 -5.27 4.84
CA PRO A 197 3.78 -5.17 3.91
C PRO A 197 3.42 -5.89 2.60
N ALA A 198 3.74 -5.27 1.47
CA ALA A 198 3.53 -5.82 0.14
C ALA A 198 4.55 -6.91 -0.23
N TYR A 199 4.73 -7.91 0.63
CA TYR A 199 5.54 -9.09 0.31
C TYR A 199 4.77 -10.03 -0.62
N PRO A 200 5.47 -10.83 -1.45
CA PRO A 200 4.83 -11.71 -2.42
C PRO A 200 3.76 -12.63 -1.85
N ILE A 201 3.97 -13.19 -0.64
CA ILE A 201 2.99 -14.11 -0.04
C ILE A 201 1.66 -13.41 0.23
N PHE A 202 1.67 -12.16 0.72
CA PHE A 202 0.44 -11.45 1.05
C PHE A 202 -0.35 -11.14 -0.24
N ILE A 203 0.33 -10.66 -1.27
CA ILE A 203 -0.30 -10.36 -2.57
C ILE A 203 -0.88 -11.62 -3.19
N ILE A 204 -0.12 -12.73 -3.24
CA ILE A 204 -0.58 -13.98 -3.83
C ILE A 204 -1.74 -14.57 -3.02
N SER A 205 -1.67 -14.56 -1.70
CA SER A 205 -2.74 -15.06 -0.83
C SER A 205 -4.03 -14.25 -1.00
N ILE A 206 -3.94 -12.92 -1.15
CA ILE A 206 -5.10 -12.08 -1.45
C ILE A 206 -5.73 -12.49 -2.78
N LEU A 207 -4.92 -12.54 -3.85
CA LEU A 207 -5.38 -12.90 -5.19
C LEU A 207 -6.00 -14.31 -5.25
N GLN A 208 -5.40 -15.27 -4.55
CA GLN A 208 -5.94 -16.63 -4.45
C GLN A 208 -7.25 -16.67 -3.66
N SER A 209 -7.31 -15.97 -2.53
CA SER A 209 -8.52 -15.91 -1.68
C SER A 209 -9.71 -15.34 -2.47
N MET A 210 -9.48 -14.30 -3.28
CA MET A 210 -10.49 -13.72 -4.16
C MET A 210 -10.99 -14.72 -5.21
N ASN A 211 -10.10 -15.52 -5.80
CA ASN A 211 -10.47 -16.53 -6.81
C ASN A 211 -11.17 -17.76 -6.22
N MET A 212 -10.81 -18.17 -5.00
CA MET A 212 -11.34 -19.37 -4.35
C MET A 212 -12.60 -19.11 -3.52
N MET A 213 -13.02 -17.84 -3.40
CA MET A 213 -14.14 -17.45 -2.55
C MET A 213 -15.44 -18.11 -3.00
N GLN A 214 -16.00 -19.00 -2.16
CA GLN A 214 -17.31 -19.58 -2.38
C GLN A 214 -18.40 -18.73 -1.70
N PRO A 215 -19.46 -18.29 -2.41
CA PRO A 215 -20.49 -17.39 -1.85
C PRO A 215 -21.25 -17.93 -0.63
N ALA A 216 -21.25 -19.25 -0.40
CA ALA A 216 -22.17 -19.91 0.52
C ALA A 216 -21.67 -20.02 1.99
N ARG A 217 -20.46 -19.55 2.32
CA ARG A 217 -19.82 -19.88 3.63
C ARG A 217 -19.32 -18.70 4.46
N ILE A 218 -19.71 -17.45 4.19
CA ILE A 218 -19.04 -16.30 4.82
C ILE A 218 -20.04 -15.30 5.42
N GLU A 219 -19.93 -15.09 6.74
CA GLU A 219 -20.63 -14.02 7.49
C GLU A 219 -20.00 -12.63 7.29
N GLN A 220 -18.74 -12.60 6.84
CA GLN A 220 -17.90 -11.42 6.60
C GLN A 220 -17.88 -10.94 5.13
N THR A 221 -17.32 -9.75 4.89
CA THR A 221 -17.06 -9.25 3.51
C THR A 221 -15.92 -10.03 2.82
N SER A 222 -15.80 -9.90 1.49
CA SER A 222 -14.72 -10.52 0.71
C SER A 222 -13.31 -10.13 1.19
N TYR A 223 -13.15 -8.89 1.67
CA TYR A 223 -11.88 -8.42 2.21
C TYR A 223 -11.63 -9.00 3.62
N GLY A 224 -12.64 -9.04 4.48
CA GLY A 224 -12.58 -9.75 5.77
C GLY A 224 -12.11 -11.21 5.62
N TYR A 225 -12.65 -11.90 4.61
CA TYR A 225 -12.24 -13.27 4.29
C TYR A 225 -10.75 -13.39 3.93
N CYS A 226 -10.17 -12.42 3.23
CA CYS A 226 -8.74 -12.43 2.89
C CYS A 226 -7.87 -12.35 4.15
N TYR A 227 -8.20 -11.47 5.09
CA TYR A 227 -7.47 -11.34 6.36
C TYR A 227 -7.63 -12.60 7.23
N HIS A 228 -8.85 -13.13 7.32
CA HIS A 228 -9.11 -14.39 8.02
C HIS A 228 -8.25 -15.53 7.44
N THR A 229 -8.21 -15.66 6.11
CA THR A 229 -7.46 -16.71 5.41
C THR A 229 -5.96 -16.61 5.67
N LEU A 230 -5.40 -15.39 5.77
CA LEU A 230 -3.99 -15.19 6.11
C LEU A 230 -3.65 -15.66 7.53
N ILE A 231 -4.51 -15.36 8.50
CA ILE A 231 -4.35 -15.82 9.90
C ILE A 231 -4.54 -17.34 9.97
N HIS A 232 -5.56 -17.87 9.28
CA HIS A 232 -5.80 -19.30 9.17
C HIS A 232 -4.60 -20.03 8.56
N TYR A 233 -4.00 -19.50 7.49
CA TYR A 233 -2.80 -20.06 6.88
C TYR A 233 -1.61 -20.07 7.85
N ALA A 234 -1.43 -19.00 8.64
CA ALA A 234 -0.38 -18.94 9.65
C ALA A 234 -0.57 -20.02 10.74
N LEU A 235 -1.79 -20.28 11.19
CA LEU A 235 -2.08 -21.33 12.17
C LEU A 235 -1.96 -22.74 11.58
N SER A 236 -2.65 -22.99 10.46
CA SER A 236 -2.75 -24.33 9.86
C SER A 236 -1.47 -24.81 9.19
N VAL A 237 -0.78 -23.95 8.43
CA VAL A 237 0.37 -24.35 7.61
C VAL A 237 1.68 -24.16 8.34
N LYS A 238 1.88 -23.02 9.03
CA LYS A 238 3.15 -22.76 9.74
C LYS A 238 3.19 -23.43 11.11
N ALA A 239 2.20 -23.16 11.97
CA ALA A 239 2.13 -23.77 13.30
C ALA A 239 1.55 -25.19 13.30
N LYS A 240 1.11 -25.71 12.15
CA LYS A 240 0.57 -27.08 11.98
C LYS A 240 -0.59 -27.38 12.94
N VAL A 241 -1.40 -26.37 13.24
CA VAL A 241 -2.60 -26.53 14.07
C VAL A 241 -3.62 -27.36 13.29
N ARG A 242 -4.18 -28.39 13.94
CA ARG A 242 -5.25 -29.21 13.36
C ARG A 242 -6.49 -28.35 13.13
N ASN A 243 -7.21 -28.59 12.04
CA ASN A 243 -8.40 -27.79 11.69
C ASN A 243 -9.44 -27.70 12.82
N GLU A 244 -9.59 -28.77 13.61
CA GLU A 244 -10.49 -28.83 14.78
C GLU A 244 -10.15 -27.81 15.88
N ASP A 245 -8.86 -27.45 16.02
CA ASP A 245 -8.35 -26.55 17.05
C ASP A 245 -8.23 -25.08 16.56
N ILE A 246 -8.47 -24.82 15.27
CA ILE A 246 -8.24 -23.50 14.66
C ILE A 246 -9.18 -22.44 15.26
N ASP A 247 -10.46 -22.77 15.43
CA ASP A 247 -11.44 -21.83 15.99
C ASP A 247 -11.10 -21.43 17.43
N SER A 248 -10.61 -22.38 18.23
CA SER A 248 -10.12 -22.10 19.59
C SER A 248 -8.91 -21.16 19.58
N CYS A 249 -8.00 -21.30 18.60
CA CYS A 249 -6.86 -20.40 18.44
C CYS A 249 -7.31 -18.99 18.01
N PHE A 250 -8.28 -18.88 17.09
CA PHE A 250 -8.87 -17.59 16.73
C PHE A 250 -9.52 -16.90 17.92
N ASN A 251 -10.27 -17.63 18.76
CA ASN A 251 -10.87 -17.07 19.96
C ASN A 251 -9.79 -16.56 20.94
N TYR A 252 -8.75 -17.36 21.19
CA TYR A 252 -7.62 -16.98 22.06
C TYR A 252 -6.94 -15.70 21.56
N LEU A 253 -6.67 -15.62 20.26
CA LEU A 253 -6.08 -14.44 19.62
C LEU A 253 -6.99 -13.21 19.71
N GLY A 254 -8.30 -13.39 19.52
CA GLY A 254 -9.30 -12.33 19.66
C GLY A 254 -9.34 -11.76 21.08
N GLU A 255 -9.39 -12.61 22.10
CA GLU A 255 -9.35 -12.17 23.49
C GLU A 255 -8.01 -11.50 23.85
N LEU A 256 -6.89 -12.03 23.35
CA LEU A 256 -5.56 -11.44 23.59
C LEU A 256 -5.45 -10.04 22.97
N ALA A 257 -5.91 -9.87 21.74
CA ALA A 257 -5.93 -8.57 21.07
C ALA A 257 -6.81 -7.57 21.83
N PHE A 258 -7.98 -8.01 22.30
CA PHE A 258 -8.88 -7.16 23.05
C PHE A 258 -8.37 -6.81 24.46
N TYR A 259 -7.64 -7.75 25.10
CA TYR A 259 -6.93 -7.51 26.36
C TYR A 259 -5.90 -6.38 26.20
N LEU A 260 -5.05 -6.46 25.16
CA LEU A 260 -4.09 -5.41 24.82
C LEU A 260 -4.78 -4.08 24.49
N TYR A 261 -5.90 -4.11 23.76
CA TYR A 261 -6.69 -2.91 23.45
C TYR A 261 -7.19 -2.19 24.71
N LYS A 262 -7.70 -2.94 25.70
CA LYS A 262 -8.20 -2.38 26.96
C LYS A 262 -7.10 -1.84 27.87
N LYS A 263 -5.90 -2.41 27.81
CA LYS A 263 -4.76 -1.96 28.60
C LYS A 263 -4.41 -0.49 28.31
N GLY A 264 -4.62 -0.06 27.06
CA GLY A 264 -4.48 1.35 26.67
C GLY A 264 -3.04 1.86 26.57
N ASP A 265 -2.04 0.99 26.79
CA ASP A 265 -0.63 1.32 26.68
C ASP A 265 -0.26 1.66 25.22
N GLU A 266 0.65 2.63 25.06
CA GLU A 266 1.27 2.95 23.76
C GLU A 266 2.00 1.74 23.19
N ILE A 267 2.69 0.98 24.06
CA ILE A 267 3.41 -0.24 23.71
C ILE A 267 2.44 -1.43 23.75
N GLN A 268 2.08 -1.95 22.57
CA GLN A 268 1.17 -3.08 22.41
C GLN A 268 1.90 -4.42 22.57
N SER A 269 2.51 -4.61 23.74
CA SER A 269 3.29 -5.80 24.07
C SER A 269 2.96 -6.33 25.47
N LEU A 270 3.38 -7.55 25.75
CA LEU A 270 3.28 -8.18 27.06
C LEU A 270 4.63 -8.80 27.43
N SER A 271 5.08 -8.63 28.66
CA SER A 271 6.11 -9.49 29.23
C SER A 271 5.63 -10.95 29.31
N ASN A 272 6.55 -11.91 29.45
CA ASN A 272 6.18 -13.32 29.65
C ASN A 272 5.26 -13.53 30.88
N VAL A 273 5.42 -12.70 31.92
CA VAL A 273 4.62 -12.75 33.14
C VAL A 273 3.19 -12.30 32.86
N GLU A 274 3.02 -11.18 32.13
CA GLU A 274 1.69 -10.68 31.76
C GLU A 274 0.97 -11.61 30.79
N LEU A 275 1.69 -12.19 29.81
CA LEU A 275 1.10 -13.16 28.88
C LEU A 275 0.61 -14.41 29.62
N LYS A 276 1.35 -14.87 30.62
CA LYS A 276 0.92 -15.99 31.47
C LYS A 276 -0.31 -15.63 32.30
N LYS A 277 -0.34 -14.42 32.88
CA LYS A 277 -1.50 -13.92 33.63
C LYS A 277 -2.75 -13.87 32.73
N PHE A 278 -2.64 -13.32 31.53
CA PHE A 278 -3.72 -13.34 30.54
C PHE A 278 -4.18 -14.77 30.24
N HIS A 279 -3.26 -15.71 30.05
CA HIS A 279 -3.61 -17.10 29.78
C HIS A 279 -4.40 -17.73 30.92
N GLU A 280 -4.02 -17.49 32.18
CA GLU A 280 -4.75 -17.96 33.36
C GLU A 280 -6.16 -17.38 33.42
N GLU A 281 -6.32 -16.07 33.14
CA GLU A 281 -7.63 -15.40 33.06
C GLU A 281 -8.50 -15.98 31.93
N TYR A 282 -7.92 -16.23 30.75
CA TYR A 282 -8.62 -16.85 29.61
C TYR A 282 -9.06 -18.29 29.92
N ALA A 283 -8.16 -19.10 30.49
CA ALA A 283 -8.41 -20.51 30.79
C ALA A 283 -9.51 -20.71 31.84
N ASN A 284 -9.80 -19.69 32.67
CA ASN A 284 -10.92 -19.70 33.59
C ASN A 284 -12.28 -19.53 32.91
N GLN A 285 -12.32 -18.95 31.70
CA GLN A 285 -13.56 -18.66 30.96
C GLN A 285 -13.76 -19.57 29.75
N PHE A 286 -12.67 -20.05 29.14
CA PHE A 286 -12.69 -20.80 27.90
C PHE A 286 -11.77 -22.02 27.96
N VAL A 287 -12.10 -23.04 27.17
CA VAL A 287 -11.21 -24.20 26.98
C VAL A 287 -9.97 -23.76 26.20
N SER A 288 -8.79 -24.08 26.73
CA SER A 288 -7.50 -23.75 26.11
C SER A 288 -6.53 -24.90 26.23
N LYS A 289 -5.52 -24.92 25.35
CA LYS A 289 -4.32 -25.73 25.54
C LYS A 289 -3.55 -25.18 26.74
N ASN A 290 -2.57 -25.93 27.26
CA ASN A 290 -1.72 -25.38 28.31
C ASN A 290 -0.91 -24.17 27.78
N PHE A 291 -0.39 -23.36 28.71
CA PHE A 291 0.32 -22.13 28.37
C PHE A 291 1.50 -22.33 27.41
N GLN A 292 2.29 -23.39 27.60
CA GLN A 292 3.48 -23.62 26.77
C GLN A 292 3.11 -24.02 25.33
N ASP A 293 2.13 -24.90 25.18
CA ASP A 293 1.65 -25.32 23.85
C ASP A 293 1.02 -24.14 23.10
N MET A 294 0.19 -23.33 23.78
CA MET A 294 -0.41 -22.15 23.17
C MET A 294 0.67 -21.14 22.78
N LYS A 295 1.60 -20.84 23.69
CA LYS A 295 2.73 -19.94 23.43
C LYS A 295 3.54 -20.40 22.21
N GLN A 296 3.83 -21.70 22.10
CA GLN A 296 4.57 -22.25 20.96
C GLN A 296 3.79 -22.08 19.65
N ILE A 297 2.48 -22.35 19.64
CA ILE A 297 1.62 -22.12 18.46
C ILE A 297 1.66 -20.65 18.01
N LEU A 298 1.60 -19.72 18.95
CA LEU A 298 1.62 -18.28 18.66
C LEU A 298 2.95 -17.84 18.03
N LEU A 299 4.07 -18.37 18.51
CA LEU A 299 5.42 -18.09 17.99
C LEU A 299 5.66 -18.76 16.62
N ASP A 300 5.30 -20.05 16.49
CA ASP A 300 5.51 -20.81 15.25
C ASP A 300 4.67 -20.27 14.09
N SER A 301 3.47 -19.78 14.38
CA SER A 301 2.62 -19.11 13.39
C SER A 301 3.20 -17.77 12.93
N ASN A 302 4.10 -17.17 13.72
CA ASN A 302 4.57 -15.78 13.61
C ASN A 302 3.45 -14.74 13.74
N ILE A 303 2.32 -15.11 14.36
CA ILE A 303 1.26 -14.15 14.68
C ILE A 303 1.71 -13.31 15.87
N ILE A 304 2.35 -13.92 16.86
CA ILE A 304 3.05 -13.25 17.95
C ILE A 304 4.55 -13.41 17.73
N VAL A 305 5.29 -12.34 17.97
CA VAL A 305 6.75 -12.32 17.93
C VAL A 305 7.28 -11.89 19.30
N LEU A 306 8.40 -12.49 19.69
CA LEU A 306 9.15 -12.12 20.89
C LEU A 306 10.24 -11.10 20.54
N ASP A 307 10.17 -9.89 21.05
CA ASP A 307 11.11 -8.80 20.77
C ASP A 307 11.53 -8.14 22.08
N ASP A 308 12.84 -8.05 22.35
CA ASP A 308 13.39 -7.54 23.63
C ASP A 308 12.68 -8.09 24.89
N GLU A 309 12.44 -9.40 24.92
CA GLU A 309 11.71 -10.13 25.98
C GLU A 309 10.20 -9.86 26.09
N GLU A 310 9.64 -9.08 25.17
CA GLU A 310 8.23 -8.76 25.09
C GLU A 310 7.52 -9.47 23.93
N TYR A 311 6.28 -9.91 24.15
CA TYR A 311 5.42 -10.58 23.18
C TYR A 311 4.48 -9.57 22.55
N ARG A 312 4.53 -9.41 21.23
CA ARG A 312 3.67 -8.50 20.48
C ARG A 312 3.16 -9.13 19.19
N PHE A 313 2.10 -8.58 18.61
CA PHE A 313 1.65 -9.02 17.30
C PHE A 313 2.71 -8.74 16.23
N GLY A 314 3.05 -9.76 15.44
CA GLY A 314 4.09 -9.67 14.41
C GLY A 314 3.75 -8.72 13.26
N TYR A 315 2.45 -8.47 13.06
CA TYR A 315 1.95 -7.45 12.15
C TYR A 315 0.73 -6.74 12.76
N GLU A 316 0.70 -5.42 12.68
CA GLU A 316 -0.36 -4.58 13.25
C GLU A 316 -1.75 -4.89 12.71
N TYR A 317 -1.85 -5.24 11.42
CA TYR A 317 -3.12 -5.58 10.80
C TYR A 317 -3.82 -6.77 11.49
N ILE A 318 -3.06 -7.74 12.01
CA ILE A 318 -3.63 -8.90 12.70
C ILE A 318 -4.28 -8.44 13.99
N TYR A 319 -3.57 -7.59 14.74
CA TYR A 319 -4.09 -6.99 15.97
C TYR A 319 -5.36 -6.17 15.70
N TYR A 320 -5.33 -5.22 14.75
CA TYR A 320 -6.49 -4.39 14.44
C TYR A 320 -7.69 -5.20 13.94
N TYR A 321 -7.45 -6.22 13.10
CA TYR A 321 -8.48 -7.13 12.62
C TYR A 321 -9.17 -7.87 13.77
N LEU A 322 -8.40 -8.43 14.71
CA LEU A 322 -8.92 -9.17 15.86
C LEU A 322 -9.66 -8.26 16.85
N VAL A 323 -9.14 -7.05 17.11
CA VAL A 323 -9.83 -6.04 17.93
C VAL A 323 -11.16 -5.66 17.29
N ALA A 324 -11.16 -5.37 15.98
CA ALA A 324 -12.36 -5.03 15.24
C ALA A 324 -13.40 -6.16 15.27
N GLN A 325 -12.96 -7.42 15.14
CA GLN A 325 -13.84 -8.58 15.27
C GLN A 325 -14.53 -8.62 16.64
N LYS A 326 -13.81 -8.33 17.72
CA LYS A 326 -14.37 -8.30 19.09
C LYS A 326 -15.34 -7.15 19.31
N ILE A 327 -15.01 -5.94 18.83
CA ILE A 327 -15.91 -4.78 18.91
C ILE A 327 -17.17 -5.02 18.09
N ALA A 328 -17.04 -5.56 16.87
CA ALA A 328 -18.17 -5.90 16.00
C ALA A 328 -19.12 -6.92 16.64
N ALA A 329 -18.59 -7.91 17.36
CA ALA A 329 -19.40 -8.92 18.05
C ALA A 329 -20.28 -8.33 19.18
N VAL A 330 -19.90 -7.19 19.76
CA VAL A 330 -20.65 -6.51 20.83
C VAL A 330 -21.27 -5.19 20.40
N VAL A 331 -21.31 -4.89 19.09
CA VAL A 331 -21.75 -3.60 18.55
C VAL A 331 -23.16 -3.19 18.97
N ALA A 332 -24.04 -4.17 19.20
CA ALA A 332 -25.41 -3.91 19.63
C ALA A 332 -25.53 -3.42 21.09
N THR A 333 -24.49 -3.65 21.91
CA THR A 333 -24.45 -3.26 23.33
C THR A 333 -24.00 -1.81 23.51
N ASP A 334 -24.37 -1.16 24.62
CA ASP A 334 -23.94 0.21 24.93
C ASP A 334 -22.40 0.36 24.93
N PHE A 335 -21.69 -0.66 25.40
CA PHE A 335 -20.24 -0.70 25.35
C PHE A 335 -19.73 -0.63 23.91
N GLY A 336 -20.20 -1.52 23.03
CA GLY A 336 -19.78 -1.55 21.62
C GLY A 336 -20.13 -0.27 20.88
N ARG A 337 -21.31 0.31 21.14
CA ARG A 337 -21.73 1.60 20.58
C ARG A 337 -20.81 2.74 21.01
N ASN A 338 -20.44 2.79 22.28
CA ASN A 338 -19.53 3.81 22.81
C ASN A 338 -18.10 3.66 22.27
N GLU A 339 -17.61 2.43 22.07
CA GLU A 339 -16.30 2.21 21.45
C GLU A 339 -16.28 2.69 19.99
N ILE A 340 -17.33 2.44 19.20
CA ILE A 340 -17.41 2.96 17.83
C ILE A 340 -17.37 4.50 17.82
N LYS A 341 -18.15 5.15 18.69
CA LYS A 341 -18.12 6.61 18.86
C LYS A 341 -16.72 7.12 19.19
N LYS A 342 -16.06 6.48 20.16
CA LYS A 342 -14.69 6.82 20.55
C LYS A 342 -13.73 6.71 19.37
N LEU A 343 -13.80 5.63 18.58
CA LEU A 343 -12.94 5.46 17.42
C LEU A 343 -13.21 6.51 16.33
N CYS A 344 -14.49 6.81 16.05
CA CYS A 344 -14.88 7.83 15.06
C CYS A 344 -14.47 9.25 15.46
N ASN A 345 -14.36 9.53 16.76
CA ASN A 345 -13.91 10.83 17.27
C ASN A 345 -12.39 11.02 17.24
N ASN A 346 -11.61 9.96 16.99
CA ASN A 346 -10.13 10.00 16.98
C ASN A 346 -9.58 9.48 15.64
N LEU A 347 -10.20 9.87 14.52
CA LEU A 347 -9.88 9.37 13.17
C LEU A 347 -8.53 9.83 12.63
N GLU A 348 -7.97 10.90 13.17
CA GLU A 348 -6.60 11.34 12.90
C GLU A 348 -5.55 10.30 13.32
N ASN A 349 -5.89 9.41 14.26
CA ASN A 349 -5.03 8.32 14.70
C ASN A 349 -5.14 7.09 13.77
N ASP A 350 -4.01 6.64 13.23
CA ASP A 350 -3.92 5.50 12.31
C ASP A 350 -4.51 4.21 12.92
N LYS A 351 -4.30 3.93 14.21
CA LYS A 351 -4.88 2.76 14.91
C LYS A 351 -6.41 2.82 14.90
N CYS A 352 -6.99 3.95 15.27
CA CYS A 352 -8.45 4.12 15.31
C CYS A 352 -9.06 3.96 13.92
N ALA A 353 -8.49 4.62 12.91
CA ALA A 353 -8.95 4.54 11.53
C ALA A 353 -8.87 3.10 10.98
N ASN A 354 -7.76 2.40 11.22
CA ASN A 354 -7.58 1.03 10.75
C ASN A 354 -8.55 0.05 11.44
N ILE A 355 -8.76 0.16 12.76
CA ILE A 355 -9.77 -0.65 13.47
C ILE A 355 -11.16 -0.42 12.87
N LEU A 356 -11.55 0.84 12.61
CA LEU A 356 -12.84 1.14 11.98
C LEU A 356 -12.97 0.53 10.59
N VAL A 357 -11.94 0.61 9.75
CA VAL A 357 -11.92 -0.06 8.44
C VAL A 357 -12.21 -1.56 8.59
N PHE A 358 -11.58 -2.24 9.56
CA PHE A 358 -11.86 -3.65 9.81
C PHE A 358 -13.26 -3.92 10.36
N ILE A 359 -13.82 -3.04 11.20
CA ILE A 359 -15.20 -3.20 11.68
C ILE A 359 -16.17 -3.20 10.47
N THR A 360 -15.90 -2.42 9.41
CA THR A 360 -16.72 -2.46 8.18
C THR A 360 -16.75 -3.82 7.49
N HIS A 361 -15.77 -4.70 7.77
CA HIS A 361 -15.71 -6.05 7.23
C HIS A 361 -16.44 -7.09 8.08
N HIS A 362 -16.67 -6.80 9.37
CA HIS A 362 -17.26 -7.71 10.36
C HIS A 362 -18.72 -7.39 10.71
N SER A 363 -19.15 -6.13 10.57
CA SER A 363 -20.49 -5.71 11.00
C SER A 363 -21.28 -5.05 9.88
N LYS A 364 -22.60 -5.29 9.91
CA LYS A 364 -23.61 -4.61 9.07
C LYS A 364 -24.50 -3.68 9.90
N ASP A 365 -24.16 -3.42 11.15
CA ASP A 365 -24.93 -2.52 12.02
C ASP A 365 -24.99 -1.10 11.42
N SER A 366 -26.13 -0.42 11.59
CA SER A 366 -26.31 0.94 11.07
C SER A 366 -25.54 1.97 11.89
N ILE A 367 -25.22 1.69 13.17
CA ILE A 367 -24.52 2.66 14.02
C ILE A 367 -23.15 3.02 13.46
N LEU A 368 -22.41 2.05 12.89
CA LEU A 368 -21.12 2.35 12.26
C LEU A 368 -21.30 3.30 11.08
N ILE A 369 -22.36 3.12 10.29
CA ILE A 369 -22.67 4.00 9.16
C ILE A 369 -22.98 5.40 9.67
N GLU A 370 -23.88 5.49 10.65
CA GLU A 370 -24.34 6.75 11.24
C GLU A 370 -23.15 7.52 11.84
N GLU A 371 -22.37 6.90 12.72
CA GLU A 371 -21.23 7.54 13.39
C GLU A 371 -20.09 7.88 12.41
N ALA A 372 -19.77 7.00 11.46
CA ALA A 372 -18.74 7.31 10.46
C ALA A 372 -19.18 8.44 9.52
N THR A 373 -20.48 8.49 9.18
CA THR A 373 -21.04 9.58 8.36
C THR A 373 -21.06 10.88 9.17
N LEU A 374 -21.45 10.85 10.45
CA LEU A 374 -21.36 12.02 11.33
C LEU A 374 -19.92 12.52 11.44
N ALA A 375 -18.94 11.62 11.57
CA ALA A 375 -17.52 11.99 11.60
C ALA A 375 -17.03 12.67 10.30
N THR A 376 -17.69 12.46 9.15
CA THR A 376 -17.40 13.23 7.92
C THR A 376 -17.97 14.65 7.94
N MET A 377 -18.98 14.91 8.78
CA MET A 377 -19.66 16.21 8.90
C MET A 377 -18.95 17.15 9.88
N LEU A 378 -18.28 16.61 10.90
CA LEU A 378 -17.63 17.41 11.96
C LEU A 378 -16.49 18.30 11.43
N PRO A 379 -15.56 17.82 10.59
CA PRO A 379 -14.48 18.67 10.09
C PRO A 379 -15.04 19.75 9.18
N PHE A 380 -14.68 21.00 9.47
CA PHE A 380 -14.97 22.16 8.63
C PHE A 380 -16.46 22.48 8.47
N GLU A 381 -17.30 22.20 9.48
CA GLU A 381 -18.74 22.51 9.45
C GLU A 381 -19.03 23.99 9.07
N GLU A 382 -18.20 24.91 9.54
CA GLU A 382 -18.30 26.35 9.25
C GLU A 382 -17.81 26.75 7.85
N ILE A 383 -17.16 25.83 7.12
CA ILE A 383 -16.62 26.09 5.78
C ILE A 383 -17.69 25.79 4.74
N THR A 384 -17.98 26.80 3.91
CA THR A 384 -18.85 26.62 2.75
C THR A 384 -18.18 25.69 1.71
N PRO A 385 -18.86 24.62 1.25
CA PRO A 385 -18.34 23.75 0.20
C PRO A 385 -18.00 24.52 -1.08
N ILE A 386 -16.84 24.23 -1.69
CA ILE A 386 -16.51 24.80 -3.00
C ILE A 386 -17.48 24.31 -4.09
N THR A 387 -17.84 25.22 -5.00
CA THR A 387 -18.70 24.88 -6.14
C THR A 387 -17.96 24.90 -7.48
N LEU A 388 -16.82 25.59 -7.54
CA LEU A 388 -16.11 25.97 -8.77
C LEU A 388 -16.95 26.81 -9.74
N ASP A 389 -18.02 27.44 -9.26
CA ASP A 389 -18.73 28.47 -10.02
C ASP A 389 -17.85 29.69 -10.23
N LYS A 390 -18.03 30.33 -11.39
CA LYS A 390 -17.32 31.56 -11.72
C LYS A 390 -17.51 32.64 -10.66
N GLY A 391 -16.43 33.32 -10.34
CA GLY A 391 -16.43 34.46 -9.42
C GLY A 391 -16.51 34.10 -7.93
N LYS A 392 -16.66 32.82 -7.56
CA LYS A 392 -16.53 32.35 -6.17
C LYS A 392 -15.06 32.32 -5.74
N GLU A 393 -14.82 32.36 -4.43
CA GLU A 393 -13.48 32.54 -3.82
C GLU A 393 -12.45 31.54 -4.36
N TYR A 394 -12.73 30.23 -4.25
CA TYR A 394 -11.79 29.21 -4.71
C TYR A 394 -11.59 29.21 -6.23
N TYR A 395 -12.61 29.59 -7.00
CA TYR A 395 -12.47 29.76 -8.46
C TYR A 395 -11.52 30.92 -8.78
N LYS A 396 -11.69 32.07 -8.12
CA LYS A 396 -10.83 33.25 -8.31
C LYS A 396 -9.37 32.96 -7.97
N LEU A 397 -9.14 32.13 -6.95
CA LEU A 397 -7.80 31.65 -6.61
C LEU A 397 -7.14 30.94 -7.80
N LEU A 398 -7.90 30.18 -8.59
CA LEU A 398 -7.35 29.35 -9.68
C LEU A 398 -7.39 30.01 -11.07
N GLU A 399 -8.26 30.99 -11.30
CA GLU A 399 -8.57 31.50 -12.66
C GLU A 399 -7.30 31.94 -13.42
N SER A 400 -6.45 32.76 -12.79
CA SER A 400 -5.26 33.31 -13.45
C SER A 400 -4.19 32.27 -13.82
N ILE A 401 -3.94 31.26 -12.97
CA ILE A 401 -2.94 30.22 -13.29
C ILE A 401 -3.42 29.33 -14.44
N VAL A 402 -4.73 29.08 -14.53
CA VAL A 402 -5.29 28.20 -15.55
C VAL A 402 -5.16 28.78 -16.96
N GLU A 403 -5.24 30.10 -17.10
CA GLU A 403 -5.01 30.78 -18.38
C GLU A 403 -3.56 30.71 -18.85
N GLN A 404 -2.61 30.62 -17.91
CA GLN A 404 -1.17 30.53 -18.21
C GLN A 404 -0.72 29.12 -18.60
N LEU A 405 -1.43 28.08 -18.12
CA LEU A 405 -1.10 26.68 -18.38
C LEU A 405 -1.48 26.27 -19.81
N LYS A 406 -0.52 26.35 -20.74
CA LYS A 406 -0.65 25.80 -22.09
C LYS A 406 -0.53 24.28 -22.06
N ASP A 407 -1.64 23.58 -22.28
CA ASP A 407 -1.68 22.12 -22.38
C ASP A 407 -2.49 21.73 -23.63
N ASN A 408 -1.85 21.92 -24.80
CA ASN A 408 -2.50 21.86 -26.11
C ASN A 408 -2.02 20.69 -26.97
N ILE A 409 -1.19 19.79 -26.45
CA ILE A 409 -0.59 18.70 -27.24
C ILE A 409 -0.91 17.37 -26.57
N ILE A 410 -1.39 16.43 -27.38
CA ILE A 410 -1.49 15.02 -27.03
C ILE A 410 -0.70 14.17 -28.03
N PRO A 411 -0.08 13.06 -27.62
CA PRO A 411 0.59 12.16 -28.55
C PRO A 411 -0.41 11.40 -29.42
N ALA A 412 -0.04 11.11 -30.69
CA ALA A 412 -0.83 10.29 -31.60
C ALA A 412 -1.04 8.86 -31.07
N GLU A 413 0.01 8.27 -30.52
CA GLU A 413 0.00 6.91 -30.00
C GLU A 413 0.70 6.86 -28.64
N ILE A 414 0.12 6.11 -27.71
CA ILE A 414 0.69 5.81 -26.39
C ILE A 414 0.47 4.33 -26.17
N ASP A 415 1.51 3.64 -25.71
CA ASP A 415 1.38 2.31 -25.12
C ASP A 415 0.95 2.45 -23.65
N PRO A 416 -0.32 2.17 -23.30
CA PRO A 416 -0.81 2.37 -21.95
C PRO A 416 -0.16 1.44 -20.92
N ILE A 417 0.40 0.29 -21.35
CA ILE A 417 1.13 -0.62 -20.47
C ILE A 417 2.43 0.06 -20.02
N LYS A 418 3.20 0.62 -20.96
CA LYS A 418 4.43 1.36 -20.64
C LYS A 418 4.17 2.60 -19.80
N GLU A 419 3.10 3.34 -20.10
CA GLU A 419 2.75 4.53 -19.31
C GLU A 419 2.32 4.14 -17.89
N ARG A 420 1.63 3.01 -17.72
CA ARG A 420 1.31 2.46 -16.40
C ARG A 420 2.56 2.06 -15.62
N GLU A 421 3.51 1.38 -16.25
CA GLU A 421 4.80 1.04 -15.61
C GLU A 421 5.56 2.30 -15.17
N LYS A 422 5.59 3.33 -16.02
CA LYS A 422 6.18 4.63 -15.68
C LYS A 422 5.48 5.31 -14.51
N ASN A 423 4.14 5.24 -14.43
CA ASN A 423 3.39 5.75 -13.30
C ASN A 423 3.74 4.99 -12.01
N TRP A 424 3.86 3.66 -12.06
CA TRP A 424 4.32 2.87 -10.93
C TRP A 424 5.73 3.23 -10.48
N GLU A 425 6.66 3.46 -11.41
CA GLU A 425 8.01 3.92 -11.06
C GLU A 425 8.02 5.30 -10.39
N GLN A 426 7.12 6.21 -10.81
CA GLN A 426 6.97 7.50 -10.15
C GLN A 426 6.44 7.33 -8.73
N GLN A 427 5.48 6.44 -8.51
CA GLN A 427 4.98 6.12 -7.17
C GLN A 427 6.08 5.51 -6.29
N ASP A 428 6.89 4.60 -6.85
CA ASP A 428 8.05 4.03 -6.15
C ASP A 428 9.06 5.12 -5.74
N LYS A 429 9.31 6.11 -6.59
CA LYS A 429 10.18 7.25 -6.26
C LYS A 429 9.58 8.13 -5.17
N ILE A 430 8.27 8.38 -5.21
CA ILE A 430 7.57 9.15 -4.16
C ILE A 430 7.66 8.39 -2.83
N GLU A 431 7.36 7.09 -2.82
CA GLU A 431 7.36 6.26 -1.61
C GLU A 431 8.76 6.18 -0.97
N LYS A 432 9.83 6.15 -1.79
CA LYS A 432 11.22 6.20 -1.32
C LYS A 432 11.62 7.54 -0.70
N ASN A 433 11.01 8.64 -1.13
CA ASN A 433 11.31 9.98 -0.66
C ASN A 433 10.46 10.39 0.55
N LEU A 434 9.43 9.61 0.89
CA LEU A 434 8.69 9.82 2.12
C LEU A 434 9.61 9.49 3.31
N PRO A 435 9.61 10.31 4.38
CA PRO A 435 10.28 9.93 5.61
C PRO A 435 9.78 8.57 6.08
N ALA A 436 10.64 7.81 6.78
CA ALA A 436 10.18 6.66 7.51
C ALA A 436 9.02 7.12 8.42
N LYS A 437 7.95 6.30 8.55
CA LYS A 437 6.92 6.54 9.56
C LYS A 437 7.61 6.34 10.92
N ASP A 438 8.30 7.35 11.41
CA ASP A 438 8.44 7.51 12.85
C ASP A 438 7.03 7.83 13.35
N GLU A 439 6.69 7.38 14.57
CA GLU A 439 5.43 7.75 15.21
C GLU A 439 5.41 9.28 15.35
N GLU A 440 4.84 9.97 14.36
CA GLU A 440 4.63 11.40 14.42
C GLU A 440 3.73 11.65 15.62
N ASP A 441 4.28 12.30 16.64
CA ASP A 441 3.51 12.75 17.78
C ASP A 441 2.46 13.75 17.28
N LEU A 442 1.24 13.26 17.11
CA LEU A 442 0.09 14.02 16.61
C LEU A 442 -0.15 15.29 17.45
N SER A 443 0.26 15.31 18.73
CA SER A 443 0.11 16.46 19.61
C SER A 443 0.97 17.66 19.19
N THR A 444 2.01 17.43 18.38
CA THR A 444 2.90 18.48 17.86
C THR A 444 2.40 19.09 16.54
N LEU A 445 1.39 18.49 15.92
CA LEU A 445 0.85 18.97 14.65
C LEU A 445 -0.12 20.14 14.85
N PRO A 446 -0.10 21.14 13.96
CA PRO A 446 -1.13 22.18 13.90
C PRO A 446 -2.55 21.59 13.80
N GLN A 447 -3.51 22.24 14.45
CA GLN A 447 -4.92 21.81 14.48
C GLN A 447 -5.51 21.67 13.07
N GLU A 448 -5.09 22.53 12.14
CA GLU A 448 -5.51 22.51 10.74
C GLU A 448 -5.09 21.22 10.03
N ILE A 449 -3.91 20.68 10.36
CA ILE A 449 -3.41 19.41 9.81
C ILE A 449 -4.18 18.24 10.42
N ILE A 450 -4.47 18.27 11.71
CA ILE A 450 -5.28 17.26 12.40
C ILE A 450 -6.67 17.18 11.77
N MET A 451 -7.35 18.31 11.58
CA MET A 451 -8.68 18.36 10.94
C MET A 451 -8.64 17.84 9.49
N MET A 452 -7.59 18.16 8.72
CA MET A 452 -7.43 17.62 7.36
C MET A 452 -7.23 16.10 7.38
N ARG A 453 -6.42 15.56 8.29
CA ARG A 453 -6.23 14.11 8.45
C ARG A 453 -7.56 13.44 8.81
N GLN A 454 -8.29 13.98 9.77
CA GLN A 454 -9.60 13.48 10.20
C GLN A 454 -10.58 13.41 9.02
N ALA A 455 -10.71 14.50 8.24
CA ALA A 455 -11.58 14.55 7.07
C ALA A 455 -11.19 13.52 6.00
N ILE A 456 -9.89 13.39 5.70
CA ILE A 456 -9.39 12.43 4.71
C ILE A 456 -9.65 10.98 5.16
N ARG A 457 -9.42 10.66 6.44
CA ARG A 457 -9.68 9.33 7.00
C ARG A 457 -11.17 9.01 7.02
N ALA A 458 -12.03 9.99 7.33
CA ALA A 458 -13.48 9.83 7.26
C ALA A 458 -13.95 9.52 5.83
N LEU A 459 -13.41 10.21 4.81
CA LEU A 459 -13.68 9.92 3.39
C LEU A 459 -13.30 8.48 3.00
N GLU A 460 -12.17 7.98 3.51
CA GLU A 460 -11.73 6.59 3.28
C GLU A 460 -12.70 5.58 3.88
N ILE A 461 -13.05 5.75 5.15
CA ILE A 461 -13.92 4.80 5.88
C ILE A 461 -15.31 4.75 5.26
N VAL A 462 -15.94 5.90 5.03
CA VAL A 462 -17.27 5.96 4.40
C VAL A 462 -17.21 5.41 2.97
N GLY A 463 -16.14 5.69 2.22
CA GLY A 463 -15.89 5.07 0.92
C GLY A 463 -15.83 3.54 0.98
N GLN A 464 -15.12 2.97 1.96
CA GLN A 464 -15.06 1.52 2.16
C GLN A 464 -16.42 0.92 2.55
N ILE A 465 -17.18 1.58 3.43
CA ILE A 465 -18.54 1.15 3.78
C ILE A 465 -19.41 1.06 2.53
N ILE A 466 -19.39 2.10 1.67
CA ILE A 466 -20.14 2.13 0.42
C ILE A 466 -19.73 0.96 -0.49
N LYS A 467 -18.43 0.73 -0.69
CA LYS A 467 -17.94 -0.36 -1.55
C LYS A 467 -18.36 -1.73 -1.03
N ASN A 468 -18.24 -1.95 0.28
CA ASN A 468 -18.55 -3.23 0.93
C ASN A 468 -20.06 -3.51 0.97
N ARG A 469 -20.89 -2.47 1.07
CA ARG A 469 -22.32 -2.61 1.29
C ARG A 469 -23.19 -2.16 0.11
N LYS A 470 -22.60 -1.86 -1.05
CA LYS A 470 -23.31 -1.42 -2.28
C LYS A 470 -24.52 -2.27 -2.68
N GLY A 471 -24.46 -3.59 -2.44
CA GLY A 471 -25.56 -4.52 -2.74
C GLY A 471 -26.59 -4.71 -1.62
N SER A 472 -26.36 -4.13 -0.44
CA SER A 472 -27.21 -4.29 0.75
C SER A 472 -27.81 -3.00 1.29
N LEU A 473 -27.27 -1.84 0.89
CA LEU A 473 -27.79 -0.53 1.30
C LEU A 473 -28.89 -0.07 0.34
N PRO A 474 -29.96 0.56 0.86
CA PRO A 474 -30.93 1.27 0.03
C PRO A 474 -30.25 2.28 -0.89
N ARG A 475 -30.75 2.41 -2.12
CA ARG A 475 -30.21 3.35 -3.12
C ARG A 475 -30.21 4.80 -2.60
N THR A 476 -31.25 5.21 -1.90
CA THR A 476 -31.37 6.55 -1.29
C THR A 476 -30.24 6.80 -0.27
N GLN A 477 -29.98 5.82 0.60
CA GLN A 477 -28.90 5.91 1.57
C GLN A 477 -27.52 6.00 0.89
N LEU A 478 -27.30 5.25 -0.19
CA LEU A 478 -26.06 5.36 -0.98
C LEU A 478 -25.89 6.77 -1.58
N ILE A 479 -26.95 7.35 -2.12
CA ILE A 479 -26.94 8.72 -2.65
C ILE A 479 -26.60 9.72 -1.55
N ASP A 480 -27.19 9.58 -0.37
CA ASP A 480 -26.94 10.50 0.76
C ASP A 480 -25.49 10.39 1.27
N MET A 481 -24.98 9.17 1.44
CA MET A 481 -23.57 8.96 1.85
C MET A 481 -22.58 9.51 0.82
N VAL A 482 -22.80 9.29 -0.48
CA VAL A 482 -21.95 9.84 -1.54
C VAL A 482 -22.07 11.37 -1.61
N THR A 483 -23.26 11.91 -1.35
CA THR A 483 -23.47 13.37 -1.26
C THR A 483 -22.63 13.97 -0.14
N GLU A 484 -22.62 13.37 1.05
CA GLU A 484 -21.82 13.88 2.16
C GLU A 484 -20.31 13.76 1.87
N LEU A 485 -19.85 12.64 1.30
CA LEU A 485 -18.45 12.51 0.84
C LEU A 485 -18.02 13.67 -0.08
N TYR A 486 -18.90 14.09 -0.99
CA TYR A 486 -18.61 15.22 -1.89
C TYR A 486 -18.52 16.52 -1.12
N PHE A 487 -19.45 16.77 -0.20
CA PHE A 487 -19.42 17.97 0.62
C PHE A 487 -18.18 18.02 1.52
N THR A 488 -17.84 16.94 2.23
CA THR A 488 -16.60 16.87 3.02
C THR A 488 -15.36 17.17 2.17
N ALA A 489 -15.27 16.60 0.96
CA ALA A 489 -14.18 16.89 0.03
C ALA A 489 -14.15 18.36 -0.39
N PHE A 490 -15.30 18.94 -0.72
CA PHE A 490 -15.40 20.34 -1.13
C PHE A 490 -15.14 21.32 0.02
N ARG A 491 -15.55 20.99 1.25
CA ARG A 491 -15.21 21.77 2.46
C ARG A 491 -13.72 21.71 2.75
N THR A 492 -13.11 20.52 2.64
CA THR A 492 -11.66 20.33 2.79
C THR A 492 -10.86 21.20 1.81
N ILE A 493 -11.29 21.24 0.54
CA ILE A 493 -10.66 22.09 -0.48
C ILE A 493 -10.87 23.58 -0.16
N GLY A 494 -12.07 23.97 0.26
CA GLY A 494 -12.39 25.34 0.65
C GLY A 494 -11.55 25.81 1.84
N PHE A 495 -11.38 24.94 2.85
CA PHE A 495 -10.57 25.20 4.03
C PHE A 495 -9.11 25.44 3.65
N PHE A 496 -8.51 24.55 2.86
CA PHE A 496 -7.15 24.75 2.36
C PHE A 496 -7.03 26.05 1.57
N GLY A 497 -8.01 26.39 0.73
CA GLY A 497 -8.03 27.64 -0.01
C GLY A 497 -8.01 28.88 0.89
N LYS A 498 -8.80 28.89 1.97
CA LYS A 498 -8.78 29.97 2.96
C LYS A 498 -7.43 30.04 3.68
N LEU A 499 -6.91 28.89 4.13
CA LEU A 499 -5.63 28.79 4.81
C LEU A 499 -4.51 29.43 3.98
N VAL A 500 -4.34 29.00 2.72
CA VAL A 500 -3.25 29.51 1.87
C VAL A 500 -3.43 30.97 1.49
N THR A 501 -4.67 31.45 1.37
CA THR A 501 -4.94 32.87 1.07
C THR A 501 -4.60 33.74 2.27
N ASN A 502 -4.97 33.34 3.49
CA ASN A 502 -4.62 34.07 4.71
C ASN A 502 -3.10 34.13 4.92
N THR A 503 -2.41 32.98 4.79
CA THR A 503 -0.95 32.93 4.89
C THR A 503 -0.27 33.77 3.80
N GLN A 504 -0.83 33.82 2.60
CA GLN A 504 -0.33 34.69 1.53
C GLN A 504 -0.38 36.17 1.91
N ASP A 505 -1.52 36.61 2.46
CA ASP A 505 -1.72 37.99 2.86
C ASP A 505 -0.75 38.38 4.00
N GLU A 506 -0.53 37.49 4.97
CA GLU A 506 0.47 37.65 6.04
C GLU A 506 1.90 37.78 5.50
N ILE A 507 2.30 36.89 4.58
CA ILE A 507 3.64 36.96 3.96
C ILE A 507 3.80 38.26 3.17
N ILE A 508 2.78 38.67 2.42
CA ILE A 508 2.82 39.93 1.65
C ILE A 508 2.90 41.14 2.58
N GLU A 509 2.21 41.12 3.72
CA GLU A 509 2.28 42.18 4.72
C GLU A 509 3.67 42.27 5.34
N ASN A 510 4.26 41.14 5.75
CA ASN A 510 5.62 41.10 6.28
C ASN A 510 6.67 41.58 5.26
N LEU A 511 6.52 41.22 3.98
CA LEU A 511 7.40 41.69 2.90
C LEU A 511 7.31 43.21 2.67
N LYS A 512 6.20 43.87 3.04
CA LYS A 512 6.12 45.33 2.96
C LYS A 512 7.10 45.99 3.93
N ASN A 513 7.39 45.36 5.07
CA ASN A 513 8.15 45.94 6.17
C ASN A 513 9.68 45.81 6.03
N ASP A 514 10.20 44.93 5.14
CA ASP A 514 11.59 44.46 5.21
C ASP A 514 12.53 44.77 4.01
N SER A 515 12.13 45.58 3.00
CA SER A 515 13.05 45.93 1.88
C SER A 515 12.74 47.25 1.16
N ASN A 516 13.79 47.92 0.64
CA ASN A 516 13.74 49.24 -0.02
C ASN A 516 13.55 49.20 -1.56
N GLU A 517 13.52 48.03 -2.20
CA GLU A 517 13.38 47.92 -3.66
C GLU A 517 12.01 47.38 -4.09
N TYR A 518 11.21 48.26 -4.72
CA TYR A 518 9.83 47.99 -5.15
C TYR A 518 9.72 46.87 -6.21
N GLU A 519 10.68 46.81 -7.15
CA GLU A 519 10.67 45.87 -8.28
C GLU A 519 10.87 44.41 -7.83
N THR A 520 11.73 44.20 -6.82
CA THR A 520 11.98 42.89 -6.20
C THR A 520 10.74 42.38 -5.43
N LYS A 521 10.01 43.28 -4.73
CA LYS A 521 8.74 42.94 -4.05
C LYS A 521 7.64 42.51 -5.02
N ALA A 522 7.45 43.23 -6.12
CA ALA A 522 6.43 42.92 -7.11
C ALA A 522 6.66 41.53 -7.74
N ARG A 523 7.90 41.22 -8.10
CA ARG A 523 8.28 39.93 -8.68
C ARG A 523 8.17 38.78 -7.67
N MET A 524 8.53 39.00 -6.40
CA MET A 524 8.35 37.99 -5.35
C MET A 524 6.87 37.69 -5.11
N LYS A 525 6.03 38.73 -5.06
CA LYS A 525 4.57 38.58 -4.92
C LYS A 525 3.97 37.78 -6.08
N GLU A 526 4.35 38.09 -7.32
CA GLU A 526 3.87 37.34 -8.50
C GLU A 526 4.26 35.86 -8.43
N ARG A 527 5.51 35.54 -8.06
CA ARG A 527 5.98 34.16 -7.90
C ARG A 527 5.25 33.42 -6.78
N LEU A 528 5.04 34.07 -5.64
CA LEU A 528 4.29 33.51 -4.52
C LEU A 528 2.84 33.22 -4.93
N ASN A 529 2.20 34.14 -5.64
CA ASN A 529 0.86 33.94 -6.19
C ASN A 529 0.83 32.69 -7.09
N ILE A 530 1.71 32.62 -8.10
CA ILE A 530 1.77 31.46 -9.01
C ILE A 530 1.97 30.15 -8.24
N PHE A 531 2.87 30.15 -7.25
CA PHE A 531 3.12 28.99 -6.40
C PHE A 531 1.84 28.56 -5.66
N ILE A 532 1.19 29.46 -4.94
CA ILE A 532 -0.03 29.17 -4.18
C ILE A 532 -1.15 28.66 -5.10
N GLN A 533 -1.31 29.27 -6.27
CA GLN A 533 -2.34 28.87 -7.23
C GLN A 533 -2.08 27.47 -7.81
N LEU A 534 -0.81 27.15 -8.14
CA LEU A 534 -0.42 25.81 -8.59
C LEU A 534 -0.63 24.76 -7.50
N TYR A 535 -0.25 25.08 -6.26
CA TYR A 535 -0.45 24.17 -5.12
C TYR A 535 -1.93 23.99 -4.80
N SER A 536 -2.75 25.04 -4.92
CA SER A 536 -4.20 24.98 -4.75
C SER A 536 -4.84 24.10 -5.82
N LEU A 537 -4.47 24.28 -7.09
CA LEU A 537 -4.94 23.40 -8.17
C LEU A 537 -4.54 21.94 -7.91
N ARG A 538 -3.29 21.68 -7.50
CA ARG A 538 -2.80 20.34 -7.18
C ARG A 538 -3.54 19.74 -5.98
N PHE A 539 -3.82 20.53 -4.94
CA PHE A 539 -4.55 20.10 -3.76
C PHE A 539 -5.99 19.72 -4.13
N CYS A 540 -6.68 20.54 -4.91
CA CYS A 540 -8.01 20.23 -5.42
C CYS A 540 -8.03 18.91 -6.22
N LEU A 541 -7.08 18.73 -7.14
CA LEU A 541 -6.93 17.47 -7.89
C LEU A 541 -6.58 16.29 -6.97
N GLY A 542 -5.78 16.51 -5.94
CA GLY A 542 -5.40 15.50 -4.94
C GLY A 542 -6.61 15.01 -4.13
N ILE A 543 -7.42 15.93 -3.61
CA ILE A 543 -8.66 15.59 -2.89
C ILE A 543 -9.67 14.90 -3.82
N PHE A 544 -9.83 15.36 -5.07
CA PHE A 544 -10.67 14.66 -6.04
C PHE A 544 -10.16 13.24 -6.32
N SER A 545 -8.84 13.08 -6.48
CA SER A 545 -8.23 11.76 -6.62
C SER A 545 -8.49 10.87 -5.40
N LYS A 546 -8.46 11.44 -4.19
CA LYS A 546 -8.77 10.72 -2.96
C LYS A 546 -10.20 10.21 -2.96
N VAL A 547 -11.18 11.07 -3.27
CA VAL A 547 -12.59 10.64 -3.39
C VAL A 547 -12.74 9.56 -4.46
N ILE A 548 -12.13 9.76 -5.64
CA ILE A 548 -12.17 8.78 -6.74
C ILE A 548 -11.72 7.41 -6.27
N HIS A 549 -10.59 7.30 -5.58
CA HIS A 549 -10.08 6.01 -5.12
C HIS A 549 -10.82 5.47 -3.89
N SER A 550 -11.38 6.32 -3.04
CA SER A 550 -12.15 5.89 -1.86
C SER A 550 -13.49 5.26 -2.23
N VAL A 551 -14.26 5.84 -3.16
CA VAL A 551 -15.63 5.38 -3.47
C VAL A 551 -15.80 4.77 -4.86
N GLY A 552 -14.85 5.01 -5.78
CA GLY A 552 -15.01 4.67 -7.19
C GLY A 552 -15.20 3.18 -7.45
N LEU A 553 -16.31 2.88 -8.15
CA LEU A 553 -16.71 1.55 -8.60
C LEU A 553 -17.54 1.67 -9.87
N SER A 554 -17.35 0.76 -10.82
CA SER A 554 -18.07 0.79 -12.11
C SER A 554 -19.58 0.63 -11.94
N GLU A 555 -20.04 -0.14 -10.94
CA GLU A 555 -21.47 -0.40 -10.72
C GLU A 555 -22.20 0.78 -10.07
N LEU A 556 -21.48 1.75 -9.49
CA LEU A 556 -22.06 2.93 -8.85
C LEU A 556 -22.20 4.14 -9.80
N LYS A 557 -21.99 3.94 -11.11
CA LYS A 557 -22.00 5.02 -12.12
C LYS A 557 -23.22 5.95 -11.99
N GLU A 558 -24.41 5.36 -11.88
CA GLU A 558 -25.67 6.11 -11.80
C GLU A 558 -25.79 6.91 -10.50
N ILE A 559 -25.31 6.36 -9.38
CA ILE A 559 -25.32 7.05 -8.08
C ILE A 559 -24.50 8.33 -8.17
N PHE A 560 -23.30 8.27 -8.75
CA PHE A 560 -22.46 9.47 -8.93
C PHE A 560 -23.12 10.49 -9.86
N SER A 561 -23.83 10.04 -10.90
CA SER A 561 -24.57 10.92 -11.79
C SER A 561 -25.75 11.61 -11.09
N GLU A 562 -26.52 10.88 -10.28
CA GLU A 562 -27.62 11.45 -9.49
C GLU A 562 -27.13 12.44 -8.43
N VAL A 563 -26.03 12.13 -7.74
CA VAL A 563 -25.42 13.04 -6.77
C VAL A 563 -24.94 14.33 -7.43
N ALA A 564 -24.32 14.26 -8.62
CA ALA A 564 -23.94 15.46 -9.36
C ALA A 564 -25.14 16.34 -9.73
N ILE A 565 -26.27 15.73 -10.07
CA ILE A 565 -27.51 16.46 -10.37
C ILE A 565 -28.08 17.09 -9.10
N LYS A 566 -28.14 16.32 -8.00
CA LYS A 566 -28.64 16.78 -6.69
C LYS A 566 -27.85 17.96 -6.14
N ILE A 567 -26.52 17.91 -6.21
CA ILE A 567 -25.64 19.00 -5.74
C ILE A 567 -25.68 20.19 -6.71
N GLY A 568 -25.76 19.94 -8.02
CA GLY A 568 -25.98 20.99 -9.02
C GLY A 568 -24.79 21.89 -9.33
N THR A 569 -23.59 21.62 -8.81
CA THR A 569 -22.40 22.49 -8.99
C THR A 569 -21.44 21.97 -10.07
N PRO A 570 -20.61 22.85 -10.68
CA PRO A 570 -19.55 22.44 -11.58
C PRO A 570 -18.57 21.44 -10.95
N ALA A 571 -18.20 21.63 -9.68
CA ALA A 571 -17.33 20.73 -8.92
C ALA A 571 -17.89 19.30 -8.87
N ALA A 572 -19.17 19.14 -8.50
CA ALA A 572 -19.82 17.83 -8.44
C ALA A 572 -19.88 17.15 -9.82
N LYS A 573 -20.17 17.91 -10.88
CA LYS A 573 -20.23 17.38 -12.25
C LYS A 573 -18.89 16.82 -12.72
N VAL A 574 -17.79 17.57 -12.55
CA VAL A 574 -16.47 17.08 -12.99
C VAL A 574 -15.92 15.98 -12.09
N LEU A 575 -16.26 15.97 -10.80
CA LEU A 575 -15.89 14.88 -9.89
C LEU A 575 -16.59 13.58 -10.28
N SER A 576 -17.92 13.59 -10.47
CA SER A 576 -18.67 12.42 -10.92
C SER A 576 -18.20 11.91 -12.28
N PHE A 577 -17.94 12.81 -13.23
CA PHE A 577 -17.34 12.43 -14.53
C PHE A 577 -15.96 11.78 -14.34
N SER A 578 -15.15 12.31 -13.44
CA SER A 578 -13.82 11.77 -13.16
C SER A 578 -13.85 10.39 -12.53
N ILE A 579 -14.79 10.14 -11.61
CA ILE A 579 -15.01 8.82 -11.02
C ILE A 579 -15.45 7.82 -12.10
N ASN A 580 -16.49 8.17 -12.86
CA ASN A 580 -17.08 7.31 -13.88
C ASN A 580 -16.10 6.95 -15.00
N THR A 581 -15.18 7.85 -15.34
CA THR A 581 -14.15 7.60 -16.36
C THR A 581 -12.87 6.98 -15.80
N CYS A 582 -12.68 6.94 -14.47
CA CYS A 582 -11.57 6.24 -13.85
C CYS A 582 -11.85 4.74 -13.74
N TYR A 583 -13.09 4.39 -13.41
CA TYR A 583 -13.55 3.00 -13.23
C TYR A 583 -14.44 2.50 -14.36
N GLY A 584 -14.60 3.27 -15.43
CA GLY A 584 -15.43 2.91 -16.58
C GLY A 584 -14.94 3.55 -17.88
N ARG A 585 -15.53 3.11 -18.99
CA ARG A 585 -15.19 3.64 -20.32
C ARG A 585 -15.79 5.01 -20.53
N MET A 586 -14.97 5.95 -21.02
CA MET A 586 -15.42 7.32 -21.26
C MET A 586 -16.36 7.41 -22.46
N SER A 587 -17.53 8.00 -22.23
CA SER A 587 -18.49 8.36 -23.28
C SER A 587 -18.15 9.72 -23.89
N TYR A 588 -17.99 9.77 -25.21
CA TYR A 588 -17.75 11.03 -25.91
C TYR A 588 -18.95 11.98 -25.83
N GLY A 589 -20.18 11.45 -25.85
CA GLY A 589 -21.39 12.28 -25.73
C GLY A 589 -21.51 12.96 -24.37
N GLU A 590 -21.21 12.24 -23.29
CA GLU A 590 -21.17 12.80 -21.93
C GLU A 590 -20.09 13.89 -21.83
N LEU A 591 -18.88 13.62 -22.34
CA LEU A 591 -17.78 14.58 -22.38
C LEU A 591 -18.16 15.86 -23.14
N GLN A 592 -18.77 15.72 -24.32
CA GLN A 592 -19.18 16.84 -25.15
C GLN A 592 -20.24 17.71 -24.46
N LYS A 593 -21.19 17.07 -23.76
CA LYS A 593 -22.22 17.78 -22.97
C LYS A 593 -21.59 18.64 -21.87
N ILE A 594 -20.70 18.05 -21.06
CA ILE A 594 -20.01 18.76 -19.98
C ILE A 594 -19.14 19.88 -20.54
N TYR A 595 -18.40 19.62 -21.63
CA TYR A 595 -17.57 20.65 -22.27
C TYR A 595 -18.39 21.86 -22.72
N LYS A 596 -19.52 21.63 -23.40
CA LYS A 596 -20.39 22.72 -23.87
C LYS A 596 -20.95 23.54 -22.72
N GLU A 597 -21.41 22.88 -21.67
CA GLU A 597 -21.96 23.52 -20.48
C GLU A 597 -20.90 24.36 -19.74
N MET A 598 -19.68 23.83 -19.63
CA MET A 598 -18.57 24.45 -18.91
C MET A 598 -17.67 25.31 -19.80
N LYS A 599 -18.06 25.59 -21.05
CA LYS A 599 -17.22 26.30 -22.04
C LYS A 599 -16.70 27.64 -21.53
N SER A 600 -17.51 28.33 -20.73
CA SER A 600 -17.12 29.62 -20.18
C SER A 600 -16.19 29.48 -18.98
N ASN A 601 -16.12 28.34 -18.28
CA ASN A 601 -15.42 28.14 -17.01
C ASN A 601 -14.02 27.50 -17.22
N PRO A 602 -12.93 28.29 -17.35
CA PRO A 602 -11.60 27.77 -17.65
C PRO A 602 -11.07 26.82 -16.56
N VAL A 603 -11.32 27.11 -15.28
CA VAL A 603 -10.88 26.27 -14.16
C VAL A 603 -11.45 24.86 -14.26
N VAL A 604 -12.76 24.75 -14.49
CA VAL A 604 -13.44 23.47 -14.64
C VAL A 604 -12.98 22.74 -15.92
N LEU A 605 -12.80 23.47 -17.03
CA LEU A 605 -12.24 22.89 -18.25
C LEU A 605 -10.81 22.38 -18.04
N ARG A 606 -10.00 23.00 -17.19
CA ARG A 606 -8.65 22.51 -16.88
C ARG A 606 -8.68 21.19 -16.13
N ILE A 607 -9.55 21.06 -15.14
CA ILE A 607 -9.75 19.80 -14.39
C ILE A 607 -10.26 18.71 -15.34
N LEU A 608 -11.23 19.04 -16.19
CA LEU A 608 -11.76 18.12 -17.22
C LEU A 608 -10.67 17.67 -18.20
N LYS A 609 -9.87 18.60 -18.72
CA LYS A 609 -8.73 18.32 -19.60
C LYS A 609 -7.72 17.38 -18.94
N ALA A 610 -7.39 17.59 -17.66
CA ALA A 610 -6.47 16.73 -16.92
C ALA A 610 -7.01 15.29 -16.82
N ARG A 611 -8.30 15.12 -16.53
CA ARG A 611 -8.95 13.79 -16.50
C ARG A 611 -8.95 13.11 -17.86
N VAL A 612 -9.33 13.82 -18.92
CA VAL A 612 -9.37 13.29 -20.29
C VAL A 612 -7.97 12.90 -20.75
N LYS A 613 -6.95 13.72 -20.47
CA LYS A 613 -5.56 13.39 -20.77
C LYS A 613 -5.13 12.12 -20.04
N SER A 614 -5.40 12.01 -18.74
CA SER A 614 -5.16 10.79 -17.98
C SER A 614 -5.85 9.56 -18.61
N TYR A 615 -7.10 9.70 -19.08
CA TYR A 615 -7.80 8.60 -19.75
C TYR A 615 -7.10 8.17 -21.06
N LEU A 616 -6.68 9.11 -21.91
CA LEU A 616 -5.99 8.83 -23.17
C LEU A 616 -4.60 8.19 -22.99
N TYR A 617 -3.96 8.41 -21.85
CA TYR A 617 -2.65 7.86 -21.50
C TYR A 617 -2.73 6.45 -20.91
N ASN A 618 -3.83 6.12 -20.23
CA ASN A 618 -3.98 4.86 -19.48
C ASN A 618 -4.91 3.84 -20.15
N ASN A 619 -5.46 4.14 -21.33
CA ASN A 619 -6.37 3.26 -22.05
C ASN A 619 -6.03 3.20 -23.53
N HIS A 620 -6.32 2.06 -24.17
CA HIS A 620 -6.33 1.95 -25.61
C HIS A 620 -7.54 2.71 -26.17
N VAL A 621 -7.26 3.80 -26.88
CA VAL A 621 -8.27 4.63 -27.53
C VAL A 621 -7.95 4.68 -29.00
N ASP A 622 -8.92 4.30 -29.83
CA ASP A 622 -8.76 4.32 -31.28
C ASP A 622 -8.47 5.73 -31.81
N TYR A 623 -7.84 5.78 -32.99
CA TYR A 623 -7.40 7.03 -33.61
C TYR A 623 -8.56 8.00 -33.86
N LYS A 624 -9.73 7.50 -34.30
CA LYS A 624 -10.90 8.33 -34.62
C LYS A 624 -11.43 9.03 -33.37
N LYS A 625 -11.60 8.30 -32.27
CA LYS A 625 -12.08 8.82 -30.99
C LYS A 625 -11.06 9.77 -30.38
N ARG A 626 -9.75 9.48 -30.50
CA ARG A 626 -8.68 10.38 -30.07
C ARG A 626 -8.73 11.71 -30.83
N GLN A 627 -8.91 11.66 -32.15
CA GLN A 627 -9.04 12.85 -33.00
C GLN A 627 -10.28 13.69 -32.64
N GLN A 628 -11.43 13.06 -32.43
CA GLN A 628 -12.65 13.75 -31.97
C GLN A 628 -12.45 14.47 -30.62
N ILE A 629 -11.76 13.84 -29.68
CA ILE A 629 -11.42 14.45 -28.39
C ILE A 629 -10.45 15.62 -28.58
N ALA A 630 -9.46 15.46 -29.46
CA ALA A 630 -8.48 16.52 -29.75
C ALA A 630 -9.17 17.77 -30.32
N GLU A 631 -10.07 17.57 -31.29
CA GLU A 631 -10.88 18.64 -31.89
C GLU A 631 -11.75 19.35 -30.86
N LEU A 632 -12.39 18.60 -29.95
CA LEU A 632 -13.22 19.18 -28.89
C LEU A 632 -12.44 20.14 -27.99
N PHE A 633 -11.18 19.84 -27.68
CA PHE A 633 -10.33 20.65 -26.79
C PHE A 633 -9.37 21.60 -27.51
N ASN A 634 -9.40 21.65 -28.84
CA ASN A 634 -8.41 22.34 -29.68
C ASN A 634 -6.97 21.89 -29.37
N TRP A 635 -6.77 20.57 -29.25
CA TRP A 635 -5.45 19.96 -29.07
C TRP A 635 -4.82 19.58 -30.40
N GLN A 636 -3.51 19.78 -30.50
CA GLN A 636 -2.68 19.24 -31.56
C GLN A 636 -2.31 17.80 -31.23
N VAL A 637 -2.53 16.91 -32.18
CA VAL A 637 -2.05 15.53 -32.10
C VAL A 637 -0.62 15.50 -32.64
N ALA A 638 0.35 15.21 -31.77
CA ALA A 638 1.75 15.12 -32.16
C ALA A 638 1.94 13.98 -33.19
N PRO A 639 2.81 14.14 -34.20
CA PRO A 639 3.05 13.11 -35.21
C PRO A 639 3.53 11.80 -34.56
N SER A 640 3.13 10.66 -35.12
CA SER A 640 3.62 9.36 -34.66
C SER A 640 5.14 9.33 -34.80
N GLN A 641 5.85 9.06 -33.70
CA GLN A 641 7.27 8.76 -33.80
C GLN A 641 7.38 7.40 -34.50
N SER A 642 7.68 7.42 -35.80
CA SER A 642 8.11 6.22 -36.50
C SER A 642 9.28 5.62 -35.74
N ASN A 643 9.15 4.36 -35.34
CA ASN A 643 10.21 3.58 -34.71
C ASN A 643 11.52 3.82 -35.47
N LYS A 644 12.42 4.63 -34.91
CA LYS A 644 13.85 4.46 -35.17
C LYS A 644 14.21 3.12 -34.53
N GLN A 645 13.93 2.04 -35.25
CA GLN A 645 14.61 0.78 -35.03
C GLN A 645 16.10 1.11 -35.11
N LEU A 646 16.75 1.03 -33.95
CA LEU A 646 18.19 0.93 -33.84
C LEU A 646 18.63 -0.20 -34.78
N ARG A 647 19.34 0.19 -35.85
CA ARG A 647 20.28 -0.69 -36.53
C ARG A 647 21.54 -0.79 -35.69
#